data_AF-A0AA51XTY3-F1
#
_entry.id   AF-A0AA51XTY3-F1
#
_cell.length_a   1.000
_cell.length_b   1.000
_cell.length_c   1.000
_cell.angle_alpha   90.00
_cell.angle_beta   90.00
_cell.angle_gamma   90.00
#
_symmetry.space_group_name_H-M   'P 1'
#
loop_
_entity.id
_entity.type
_entity.pdbx_description
1 polymer ?
#
loop_
_entity_poly.entity_id
_entity_poly.type
_entity_poly.pdbx_seq_one_letter_code
_entity_poly.pdbx_strand_id
1 'polypeptide(L)'
;MIELFNILDADDENLKKMGNSLGLSLDEMIVLKNYFSGLKRNPEDIEIQAIAQAWSEHSCYKSSKIYLKRYFSGLKSPYTILTMEDDAAVVSFNDDYAYVVKMESHNHPSAVEPYGGAATGVGGIIRDVLCMGAQPVALIDSLYFGNPENTSGILTERFIINRVVAGIRDYGNRVGIPTVAGSVDFDDSYNTIPLVNAGCIGIVKKDKIVRSRVEKENDILIVCGGRTGRDGIHGVNFASKTLNENDSENRNAVQLGNPIIKEPLIHAILEINDLGIIDGMKDLGGGGFSSAVSELLYAGGLSGIINLDNVLLKDANMEPWEIWVSESQERMLLAMEEKNLKLADEIFKKWGIEYSVIGRTVKSDNLIITYKGKKILDMNLKFLTSGPVYARDYRPVSNNKSDIAIREPENYEKFIRDFISRPNICSRFNIVRQYDFTVRGCTITKPFTGFPNHETHSDASIIKPLENSMSGLSITSGSRGKIVSIDAYNGTMWVLAEAYKNTISSGSMPHSIIDALNFGNPENPETMFKFKESVRAISDFCRYMGLPLVSGNVSFYNQSKYGEIKPTPNILMIGIMDNIVKRITPDLKSTNSGLYVIGNIINTLAGSEYSEMFKAEYSYIPPVNLNDLKILMELLKNNREIINSAHDVSQGGLIMALLEMAFGGSIGIDADLSQIDGKLNEKLFSELGTAIVIEVKNGMEKAFEEKFKSVNPVRLGKTINNKIIIKNLGKVVINEEIDNLRHIWEHGLDKYI
;
A
#
# COMPACT_ATOMS: atom_id res chain seq x y z
N MET A 1 -16.87 -14.90 33.00
CA MET A 1 -17.43 -14.11 34.13
C MET A 1 -17.29 -12.65 33.74
N ILE A 2 -18.27 -11.77 34.03
CA ILE A 2 -18.10 -10.34 33.71
C ILE A 2 -17.26 -9.71 34.81
N GLU A 3 -16.11 -9.14 34.46
CA GLU A 3 -15.24 -8.46 35.41
C GLU A 3 -15.47 -6.94 35.41
N LEU A 4 -15.38 -6.31 36.58
CA LEU A 4 -15.46 -4.85 36.73
C LEU A 4 -14.05 -4.26 36.80
N PHE A 5 -13.81 -3.23 36.00
CA PHE A 5 -12.56 -2.46 36.04
C PHE A 5 -12.70 -1.31 37.03
N ASN A 6 -12.12 -1.45 38.23
CA ASN A 6 -12.26 -0.48 39.33
C ASN A 6 -11.44 0.81 39.12
N ILE A 7 -11.82 1.63 38.13
CA ILE A 7 -11.12 2.88 37.79
C ILE A 7 -11.56 4.09 38.64
N LEU A 8 -12.76 4.06 39.24
CA LEU A 8 -13.29 5.21 39.99
C LEU A 8 -12.49 5.49 41.26
N ASP A 9 -12.06 4.43 41.96
CA ASP A 9 -11.31 4.52 43.22
C ASP A 9 -9.78 4.50 43.01
N ALA A 10 -9.32 4.30 41.77
CA ALA A 10 -7.90 4.26 41.44
C ALA A 10 -7.28 5.67 41.48
N ASP A 11 -6.11 5.79 42.10
CA ASP A 11 -5.23 6.96 41.97
C ASP A 11 -4.52 6.97 40.60
N ASP A 12 -3.82 8.06 40.30
CA ASP A 12 -3.16 8.24 39.00
C ASP A 12 -2.09 7.17 38.72
N GLU A 13 -1.42 6.66 39.76
CA GLU A 13 -0.42 5.61 39.59
C GLU A 13 -1.07 4.28 39.20
N ASN A 14 -2.17 3.91 39.85
CA ASN A 14 -2.92 2.71 39.52
C ASN A 14 -3.63 2.84 38.17
N LEU A 15 -4.21 4.00 37.85
CA LEU A 15 -4.79 4.27 36.53
C LEU A 15 -3.74 4.11 35.43
N LYS A 16 -2.53 4.63 35.63
CA LYS A 16 -1.43 4.48 34.68
C LYS A 16 -1.06 3.01 34.48
N LYS A 17 -0.97 2.22 35.55
CA LYS A 17 -0.69 0.77 35.46
C LYS A 17 -1.78 0.03 34.69
N MET A 18 -3.04 0.32 34.99
CA MET A 18 -4.20 -0.25 34.28
C MET A 18 -4.19 0.14 32.80
N GLY A 19 -4.00 1.42 32.49
CA GLY A 19 -3.92 1.94 31.13
C GLY A 19 -2.81 1.29 30.31
N ASN A 20 -1.61 1.12 30.88
CA ASN A 20 -0.49 0.48 30.19
C ASN A 20 -0.82 -0.93 29.68
N SER A 21 -1.56 -1.72 30.47
CA SER A 21 -2.01 -3.08 30.08
C SER A 21 -2.99 -3.07 28.90
N LEU A 22 -3.74 -1.98 28.74
CA LEU A 22 -4.74 -1.78 27.68
C LEU A 22 -4.19 -0.99 26.49
N GLY A 23 -3.01 -0.39 26.61
CA GLY A 23 -2.50 0.55 25.60
C GLY A 23 -3.14 1.93 25.65
N LEU A 24 -3.70 2.30 26.80
CA LEU A 24 -4.24 3.62 27.08
C LEU A 24 -3.27 4.42 27.95
N SER A 25 -3.05 5.67 27.56
CA SER A 25 -2.29 6.68 28.32
C SER A 25 -3.03 7.08 29.60
N LEU A 26 -2.31 7.71 30.54
CA LEU A 26 -2.92 8.24 31.75
C LEU A 26 -4.04 9.25 31.43
N ASP A 27 -3.82 10.14 30.46
CA ASP A 27 -4.82 11.13 30.05
C ASP A 27 -6.09 10.47 29.52
N GLU A 28 -5.95 9.43 28.70
CA GLU A 28 -7.10 8.64 28.23
C GLU A 28 -7.82 7.95 29.39
N MET A 29 -7.08 7.36 30.34
CA MET A 29 -7.67 6.74 31.55
C MET A 29 -8.41 7.76 32.43
N ILE A 30 -7.91 9.00 32.55
CA ILE A 30 -8.59 10.08 33.27
C ILE A 30 -9.90 10.45 32.57
N VAL A 31 -9.91 10.54 31.23
CA VAL A 31 -11.15 10.77 30.46
C VAL A 31 -12.17 9.65 30.73
N LEU A 32 -11.74 8.40 30.73
CA LEU A 32 -12.60 7.25 31.06
C LEU A 32 -13.14 7.35 32.49
N LYS A 33 -12.28 7.64 33.47
CA LYS A 33 -12.70 7.82 34.86
C LYS A 33 -13.78 8.91 34.98
N ASN A 34 -13.61 10.04 34.30
CA ASN A 34 -14.60 11.12 34.31
C ASN A 34 -15.93 10.70 33.68
N TYR A 35 -15.89 9.99 32.54
CA TYR A 35 -17.08 9.48 31.86
C TYR A 35 -17.86 8.49 32.76
N PHE A 36 -17.19 7.49 33.29
CA PHE A 36 -17.80 6.47 34.17
C PHE A 36 -18.23 7.03 35.53
N SER A 37 -17.55 8.06 36.04
CA SER A 37 -18.01 8.82 37.22
C SER A 37 -19.36 9.48 36.97
N GLY A 38 -19.55 10.06 35.78
CA GLY A 38 -20.83 10.63 35.36
C GLY A 38 -21.96 9.59 35.30
N LEU A 39 -21.62 8.35 34.93
CA LEU A 39 -22.54 7.20 34.94
C LEU A 39 -22.72 6.56 36.33
N LYS A 40 -21.95 7.00 37.33
CA LYS A 40 -21.96 6.49 38.71
C LYS A 40 -21.74 4.98 38.81
N ARG A 41 -20.89 4.42 37.93
CA ARG A 41 -20.52 3.00 37.95
C ARG A 41 -19.11 2.79 37.39
N ASN A 42 -18.45 1.72 37.81
CA ASN A 42 -17.26 1.25 37.10
C ASN A 42 -17.67 0.64 35.74
N PRO A 43 -16.77 0.65 34.75
CA PRO A 43 -16.95 -0.08 33.51
C PRO A 43 -16.86 -1.59 33.69
N GLU A 44 -17.55 -2.30 32.81
CA GLU A 44 -17.37 -3.74 32.59
C GLU A 44 -16.17 -4.00 31.66
N ASP A 45 -15.58 -5.19 31.73
CA ASP A 45 -14.45 -5.62 30.91
C ASP A 45 -14.65 -5.36 29.41
N ILE A 46 -15.79 -5.77 28.85
CA ILE A 46 -16.15 -5.57 27.44
C ILE A 46 -16.16 -4.10 27.03
N GLU A 47 -16.55 -3.19 27.93
CA GLU A 47 -16.60 -1.76 27.67
C GLU A 47 -15.20 -1.17 27.57
N ILE A 48 -14.32 -1.49 28.52
CA ILE A 48 -12.92 -1.03 28.51
C ILE A 48 -12.15 -1.63 27.34
N GLN A 49 -12.36 -2.91 27.04
CA GLN A 49 -11.70 -3.57 25.91
C GLN A 49 -12.15 -2.98 24.57
N ALA A 50 -13.45 -2.69 24.42
CA ALA A 50 -13.97 -2.01 23.23
C ALA A 50 -13.36 -0.62 23.03
N ILE A 51 -13.29 0.18 24.11
CA ILE A 51 -12.67 1.52 24.07
C ILE A 51 -11.18 1.42 23.73
N ALA A 52 -10.44 0.51 24.38
CA ALA A 52 -9.00 0.36 24.16
C ALA A 52 -8.67 0.13 22.67
N GLN A 53 -9.42 -0.76 22.01
CA GLN A 53 -9.26 -1.03 20.58
C GLN A 53 -9.65 0.18 19.72
N ALA A 54 -10.78 0.84 20.03
CA ALA A 54 -11.28 1.99 19.27
C ALA A 54 -10.39 3.23 19.41
N TRP A 55 -9.71 3.41 20.55
CA TRP A 55 -8.87 4.57 20.86
C TRP A 55 -7.37 4.30 20.61
N SER A 56 -7.04 3.13 20.05
CA SER A 56 -5.69 2.82 19.57
C SER A 56 -5.28 3.77 18.44
N GLU A 57 -3.97 3.98 18.25
CA GLU A 57 -3.48 4.83 17.15
C GLU A 57 -3.92 4.27 15.79
N HIS A 58 -3.92 2.94 15.65
CA HIS A 58 -4.35 2.22 14.46
C HIS A 58 -5.81 2.52 14.06
N SER A 59 -6.73 2.58 15.02
CA SER A 59 -8.16 2.77 14.74
C SER A 59 -8.57 4.23 14.61
N CYS A 60 -8.15 5.10 15.54
CA CYS A 60 -8.66 6.48 15.60
C CYS A 60 -7.74 7.54 14.99
N TYR A 61 -6.51 7.16 14.57
CA TYR A 61 -5.55 8.03 13.92
C TYR A 61 -5.18 9.24 14.80
N LYS A 62 -5.14 9.06 16.13
CA LYS A 62 -5.07 10.15 17.12
C LYS A 62 -3.91 11.11 16.91
N SER A 63 -2.78 10.67 16.36
CA SER A 63 -1.62 11.54 16.10
C SER A 63 -1.57 12.10 14.67
N SER A 64 -2.22 11.46 13.70
CA SER A 64 -2.21 11.86 12.28
C SER A 64 -3.44 12.68 11.85
N LYS A 65 -4.61 12.44 12.45
CA LYS A 65 -5.93 12.95 12.02
C LYS A 65 -5.95 14.46 11.80
N ILE A 66 -5.26 15.24 12.65
CA ILE A 66 -5.21 16.69 12.51
C ILE A 66 -4.51 17.13 11.20
N TYR A 67 -3.46 16.44 10.79
CA TYR A 67 -2.67 16.78 9.61
C TYR A 67 -3.36 16.26 8.35
N LEU A 68 -3.89 15.04 8.40
CA LEU A 68 -4.69 14.49 7.30
C LEU A 68 -5.89 15.40 7.01
N LYS A 69 -6.65 15.79 8.03
CA LYS A 69 -7.76 16.75 7.86
C LYS A 69 -7.26 18.10 7.33
N ARG A 70 -6.13 18.61 7.81
CA ARG A 70 -5.60 19.91 7.36
C ARG A 70 -5.19 19.91 5.89
N TYR A 71 -4.48 18.87 5.45
CA TYR A 71 -3.82 18.86 4.15
C TYR A 71 -4.61 18.08 3.09
N PHE A 72 -5.30 16.99 3.45
CA PHE A 72 -6.00 16.15 2.49
C PHE A 72 -7.46 16.52 2.28
N SER A 73 -8.05 17.34 3.16
CA SER A 73 -9.41 17.86 2.95
C SER A 73 -9.52 18.58 1.62
N GLY A 74 -10.47 18.15 0.80
CA GLY A 74 -10.78 18.78 -0.49
C GLY A 74 -9.92 18.32 -1.67
N LEU A 75 -9.04 17.33 -1.50
CA LEU A 75 -8.32 16.69 -2.61
C LEU A 75 -9.23 15.73 -3.39
N LYS A 76 -10.32 16.28 -3.95
CA LYS A 76 -11.33 15.55 -4.73
C LYS A 76 -11.30 15.96 -6.20
N SER A 77 -12.01 15.22 -7.04
CA SER A 77 -12.21 15.55 -8.45
C SER A 77 -13.64 15.23 -8.87
N PRO A 78 -14.16 15.75 -10.00
CA PRO A 78 -15.55 15.48 -10.40
C PRO A 78 -15.88 13.99 -10.59
N TYR A 79 -14.87 13.18 -10.86
CA TYR A 79 -14.99 11.72 -11.04
C TYR A 79 -14.78 10.91 -9.76
N THR A 80 -14.50 11.55 -8.61
CA THR A 80 -14.45 10.86 -7.32
C THR A 80 -15.86 10.68 -6.76
N ILE A 81 -16.26 9.44 -6.49
CA ILE A 81 -17.59 9.12 -5.97
C ILE A 81 -17.54 9.12 -4.44
N LEU A 82 -16.70 8.26 -3.85
CA LEU A 82 -16.46 8.16 -2.40
C LEU A 82 -14.98 8.26 -2.10
N THR A 83 -14.58 9.14 -1.19
CA THR A 83 -13.16 9.38 -0.85
C THR A 83 -13.01 9.66 0.63
N MET A 84 -12.22 8.86 1.35
CA MET A 84 -11.97 9.02 2.79
C MET A 84 -13.27 9.11 3.63
N GLU A 85 -14.32 8.41 3.19
CA GLU A 85 -15.64 8.39 3.83
C GLU A 85 -16.02 6.99 4.34
N ASP A 86 -15.67 5.95 3.57
CA ASP A 86 -15.98 4.54 3.83
C ASP A 86 -14.68 3.70 3.75
N ASP A 87 -14.76 2.38 3.85
CA ASP A 87 -13.60 1.46 3.97
C ASP A 87 -12.62 1.54 2.79
N ALA A 88 -13.15 1.73 1.58
CA ALA A 88 -12.37 1.91 0.37
C ALA A 88 -12.88 3.10 -0.46
N ALA A 89 -11.99 3.66 -1.28
CA ALA A 89 -12.40 4.72 -2.20
C ALA A 89 -13.14 4.16 -3.40
N VAL A 90 -14.11 4.93 -3.90
CA VAL A 90 -14.85 4.61 -5.13
C VAL A 90 -14.66 5.74 -6.12
N VAL A 91 -14.14 5.41 -7.30
CA VAL A 91 -13.76 6.39 -8.33
C VAL A 91 -14.35 5.96 -9.67
N SER A 92 -14.90 6.91 -10.43
CA SER A 92 -15.50 6.63 -11.73
C SER A 92 -14.45 6.03 -12.68
N PHE A 93 -14.78 4.90 -13.30
CA PHE A 93 -13.99 4.29 -14.37
C PHE A 93 -14.51 4.75 -15.74
N ASN A 94 -15.83 4.74 -15.90
CA ASN A 94 -16.55 5.27 -17.06
C ASN A 94 -17.96 5.68 -16.62
N ASP A 95 -18.91 5.85 -17.54
CA ASP A 95 -20.27 6.29 -17.22
C ASP A 95 -21.03 5.32 -16.32
N ASP A 96 -20.88 4.01 -16.52
CA ASP A 96 -21.67 2.97 -15.84
C ASP A 96 -20.92 2.31 -14.67
N TYR A 97 -19.58 2.32 -14.72
CA TYR A 97 -18.72 1.59 -13.79
C TYR A 97 -17.82 2.52 -12.98
N ALA A 98 -17.50 2.06 -11.78
CA ALA A 98 -16.49 2.61 -10.89
C ALA A 98 -15.47 1.54 -10.54
N TYR A 99 -14.24 1.94 -10.27
CA TYR A 99 -13.28 1.09 -9.57
C TYR A 99 -13.24 1.46 -8.09
N VAL A 100 -13.02 0.45 -7.27
CA VAL A 100 -12.85 0.57 -5.83
C VAL A 100 -11.42 0.28 -5.48
N VAL A 101 -10.79 1.08 -4.62
CA VAL A 101 -9.37 0.94 -4.32
C VAL A 101 -9.05 1.30 -2.88
N LYS A 102 -8.17 0.50 -2.26
CA LYS A 102 -7.63 0.71 -0.92
C LYS A 102 -6.21 0.15 -0.86
N MET A 103 -5.40 0.71 0.04
CA MET A 103 -4.11 0.16 0.42
C MET A 103 -3.95 0.29 1.93
N GLU A 104 -3.39 -0.75 2.55
CA GLU A 104 -3.15 -0.86 3.99
C GLU A 104 -1.73 -1.35 4.29
N SER A 105 -1.42 -1.54 5.57
CA SER A 105 -0.13 -2.04 6.06
C SER A 105 -0.35 -3.11 7.11
N HIS A 106 0.48 -4.15 7.12
CA HIS A 106 0.44 -5.23 8.11
C HIS A 106 1.82 -5.48 8.71
N ASN A 107 2.50 -4.40 9.12
CA ASN A 107 3.92 -4.37 9.48
C ASN A 107 4.23 -5.16 10.77
N HIS A 108 3.67 -4.75 11.92
CA HIS A 108 3.94 -5.40 13.21
C HIS A 108 3.54 -6.88 13.24
N PRO A 109 2.37 -7.30 12.70
CA PRO A 109 2.06 -8.73 12.60
C PRO A 109 3.09 -9.48 11.75
N SER A 110 3.53 -8.88 10.64
CA SER A 110 4.53 -9.50 9.75
C SER A 110 5.94 -9.53 10.35
N ALA A 111 6.24 -8.70 11.34
CA ALA A 111 7.48 -8.77 12.10
C ALA A 111 7.53 -9.99 13.04
N VAL A 112 6.38 -10.40 13.61
CA VAL A 112 6.30 -11.46 14.62
C VAL A 112 5.98 -12.83 14.03
N GLU A 113 5.00 -12.90 13.12
CA GLU A 113 4.65 -14.10 12.37
C GLU A 113 4.47 -13.73 10.89
N PRO A 114 5.56 -13.75 10.10
CA PRO A 114 5.58 -13.08 8.80
C PRO A 114 4.62 -13.68 7.76
N TYR A 115 4.34 -14.98 7.83
CA TYR A 115 3.44 -15.63 6.88
C TYR A 115 1.98 -15.23 7.12
N GLY A 116 1.48 -15.39 8.33
CA GLY A 116 0.14 -15.05 8.75
C GLY A 116 -0.11 -13.56 8.72
N GLY A 117 0.88 -12.75 9.14
CA GLY A 117 0.84 -11.30 9.02
C GLY A 117 0.62 -10.86 7.57
N ALA A 118 1.40 -11.35 6.62
CA ALA A 118 1.26 -10.97 5.22
C ALA A 118 -0.03 -11.52 4.58
N ALA A 119 -0.37 -12.78 4.86
CA ALA A 119 -1.57 -13.44 4.34
C ALA A 119 -2.86 -12.74 4.81
N THR A 120 -2.93 -12.35 6.09
CA THR A 120 -4.10 -11.63 6.62
C THR A 120 -4.17 -10.18 6.17
N GLY A 121 -3.04 -9.54 5.89
CA GLY A 121 -3.01 -8.25 5.18
C GLY A 121 -3.68 -8.33 3.80
N VAL A 122 -3.38 -9.37 3.01
CA VAL A 122 -4.06 -9.61 1.72
C VAL A 122 -5.55 -9.93 1.93
N GLY A 123 -5.88 -10.77 2.91
CA GLY A 123 -7.26 -11.12 3.20
C GLY A 123 -8.12 -9.96 3.70
N GLY A 124 -7.53 -9.02 4.43
CA GLY A 124 -8.14 -7.77 4.92
C GLY A 124 -8.49 -6.85 3.76
N ILE A 125 -7.48 -6.49 2.95
CA ILE A 125 -7.66 -5.53 1.86
C ILE A 125 -8.69 -5.97 0.80
N ILE A 126 -8.84 -7.29 0.60
CA ILE A 126 -9.90 -7.86 -0.25
C ILE A 126 -11.29 -7.56 0.32
N ARG A 127 -11.46 -7.59 1.66
CA ARG A 127 -12.74 -7.28 2.30
C ARG A 127 -13.10 -5.82 2.15
N ASP A 128 -12.16 -4.90 2.32
CA ASP A 128 -12.45 -3.47 2.20
C ASP A 128 -13.03 -3.13 0.83
N VAL A 129 -12.46 -3.72 -0.22
CA VAL A 129 -12.96 -3.58 -1.59
C VAL A 129 -14.33 -4.26 -1.76
N LEU A 130 -14.49 -5.47 -1.20
CA LEU A 130 -15.75 -6.21 -1.26
C LEU A 130 -16.89 -5.47 -0.53
N CYS A 131 -16.61 -4.77 0.57
CA CYS A 131 -17.57 -3.98 1.35
C CYS A 131 -18.27 -2.90 0.56
N MET A 132 -17.61 -2.39 -0.49
CA MET A 132 -18.19 -1.41 -1.39
C MET A 132 -19.03 -2.05 -2.51
N GLY A 133 -19.26 -3.37 -2.45
CA GLY A 133 -20.00 -4.15 -3.44
C GLY A 133 -19.18 -4.49 -4.69
N ALA A 134 -17.86 -4.28 -4.66
CA ALA A 134 -17.00 -4.45 -5.83
C ALA A 134 -16.39 -5.84 -5.92
N GLN A 135 -16.29 -6.38 -7.14
CA GLN A 135 -15.54 -7.59 -7.43
C GLN A 135 -14.05 -7.26 -7.38
N PRO A 136 -13.26 -7.85 -6.46
CA PRO A 136 -11.80 -7.71 -6.48
C PRO A 136 -11.23 -8.25 -7.80
N VAL A 137 -10.34 -7.49 -8.44
CA VAL A 137 -9.75 -7.82 -9.74
C VAL A 137 -8.23 -7.75 -9.78
N ALA A 138 -7.59 -7.11 -8.80
CA ALA A 138 -6.14 -7.00 -8.70
C ALA A 138 -5.68 -6.77 -7.26
N LEU A 139 -4.55 -7.36 -6.91
CA LEU A 139 -3.79 -7.15 -5.68
C LEU A 139 -2.49 -6.38 -5.98
N ILE A 140 -2.01 -5.66 -4.98
CA ILE A 140 -0.78 -4.88 -5.01
C ILE A 140 0.02 -5.18 -3.74
N ASP A 141 1.34 -5.35 -3.83
CA ASP A 141 2.22 -5.51 -2.67
C ASP A 141 3.48 -4.64 -2.74
N SER A 142 3.60 -3.68 -1.82
CA SER A 142 4.83 -2.90 -1.65
C SER A 142 5.54 -3.34 -0.37
N LEU A 143 6.74 -3.90 -0.54
CA LEU A 143 7.49 -4.60 0.49
C LEU A 143 8.82 -3.90 0.74
N TYR A 144 9.12 -3.67 2.02
CA TYR A 144 10.38 -3.07 2.45
C TYR A 144 10.99 -3.96 3.53
N PHE A 145 12.17 -4.49 3.26
CA PHE A 145 12.82 -5.52 4.08
C PHE A 145 14.15 -5.06 4.64
N GLY A 146 14.57 -5.69 5.74
CA GLY A 146 15.93 -5.55 6.24
C GLY A 146 16.96 -6.12 5.28
N ASN A 147 18.23 -5.94 5.62
CA ASN A 147 19.33 -6.53 4.85
C ASN A 147 19.24 -8.07 4.91
N PRO A 148 19.13 -8.77 3.75
CA PRO A 148 19.01 -10.23 3.73
C PRO A 148 20.19 -11.00 4.35
N GLU A 149 21.31 -10.35 4.65
CA GLU A 149 22.45 -10.94 5.35
C GLU A 149 22.40 -10.75 6.86
N ASN A 150 21.46 -9.94 7.38
CA ASN A 150 21.34 -9.71 8.81
C ASN A 150 20.71 -10.92 9.52
N THR A 151 21.44 -11.42 10.53
CA THR A 151 21.03 -12.56 11.37
C THR A 151 20.84 -12.19 12.83
N SER A 152 20.81 -10.90 13.18
CA SER A 152 20.83 -10.43 14.57
C SER A 152 19.44 -10.37 15.25
N GLY A 153 18.36 -10.48 14.47
CA GLY A 153 16.98 -10.55 14.98
C GLY A 153 16.58 -11.92 15.53
N ILE A 154 15.47 -11.98 16.28
CA ILE A 154 14.86 -13.25 16.73
C ILE A 154 14.50 -14.12 15.53
N LEU A 155 13.95 -13.49 14.48
CA LEU A 155 13.82 -14.04 13.15
C LEU A 155 14.90 -13.43 12.28
N THR A 156 15.59 -14.25 11.49
CA THR A 156 16.53 -13.75 10.48
C THR A 156 15.78 -13.02 9.37
N GLU A 157 16.39 -12.02 8.73
CA GLU A 157 15.73 -11.29 7.63
C GLU A 157 15.32 -12.21 6.48
N ARG A 158 16.15 -13.20 6.12
CA ARG A 158 15.79 -14.20 5.09
C ARG A 158 14.53 -14.98 5.43
N PHE A 159 14.33 -15.28 6.72
CA PHE A 159 13.11 -15.96 7.17
C PHE A 159 11.91 -15.04 7.02
N ILE A 160 12.03 -13.77 7.43
CA ILE A 160 10.96 -12.77 7.30
C ILE A 160 10.57 -12.62 5.82
N ILE A 161 11.54 -12.35 4.93
CA ILE A 161 11.33 -12.19 3.49
C ILE A 161 10.59 -13.40 2.92
N ASN A 162 11.13 -14.61 3.11
CA ASN A 162 10.55 -15.82 2.54
C ASN A 162 9.13 -16.11 3.06
N ARG A 163 8.86 -15.83 4.35
CA ARG A 163 7.56 -16.11 4.96
C ARG A 163 6.51 -15.06 4.57
N VAL A 164 6.87 -13.78 4.45
CA VAL A 164 5.98 -12.73 3.91
C VAL A 164 5.58 -13.07 2.48
N VAL A 165 6.56 -13.33 1.61
CA VAL A 165 6.32 -13.67 0.19
C VAL A 165 5.44 -14.92 0.08
N ALA A 166 5.72 -15.96 0.88
CA ALA A 166 4.88 -17.16 0.91
C ALA A 166 3.45 -16.88 1.38
N GLY A 167 3.24 -15.97 2.34
CA GLY A 167 1.91 -15.60 2.83
C GLY A 167 1.08 -14.88 1.77
N ILE A 168 1.68 -13.91 1.07
CA ILE A 168 1.04 -13.17 -0.04
C ILE A 168 0.68 -14.13 -1.17
N ARG A 169 1.66 -14.94 -1.60
CA ARG A 169 1.48 -15.98 -2.62
C ARG A 169 0.32 -16.91 -2.28
N ASP A 170 0.37 -17.51 -1.10
CA ASP A 170 -0.58 -18.55 -0.72
C ASP A 170 -2.00 -18.01 -0.58
N TYR A 171 -2.18 -16.75 -0.14
CA TYR A 171 -3.51 -16.15 -0.04
C TYR A 171 -4.04 -15.71 -1.41
N GLY A 172 -3.29 -14.88 -2.15
CA GLY A 172 -3.70 -14.34 -3.45
C GLY A 172 -3.97 -15.42 -4.48
N ASN A 173 -3.06 -16.40 -4.61
CA ASN A 173 -3.19 -17.48 -5.58
C ASN A 173 -4.39 -18.40 -5.26
N ARG A 174 -4.67 -18.68 -3.99
CA ARG A 174 -5.79 -19.57 -3.59
C ARG A 174 -7.15 -18.89 -3.71
N VAL A 175 -7.23 -17.57 -3.46
CA VAL A 175 -8.46 -16.80 -3.73
C VAL A 175 -8.67 -16.56 -5.23
N GLY A 176 -7.61 -16.61 -6.04
CA GLY A 176 -7.71 -16.42 -7.48
C GLY A 176 -7.80 -14.95 -7.90
N ILE A 177 -7.16 -14.05 -7.15
CA ILE A 177 -7.01 -12.64 -7.53
C ILE A 177 -5.52 -12.39 -7.83
N PRO A 178 -5.18 -11.79 -8.99
CA PRO A 178 -3.79 -11.64 -9.40
C PRO A 178 -3.09 -10.52 -8.63
N THR A 179 -1.86 -10.75 -8.17
CA THR A 179 -0.97 -9.70 -7.64
C THR A 179 -0.19 -9.08 -8.79
N VAL A 180 -0.61 -7.88 -9.22
CA VAL A 180 -0.20 -7.30 -10.52
C VAL A 180 0.81 -6.17 -10.41
N ALA A 181 0.99 -5.55 -9.25
CA ALA A 181 1.88 -4.39 -9.11
C ALA A 181 2.46 -4.34 -7.70
N GLY A 182 3.57 -3.65 -7.53
CA GLY A 182 4.25 -3.62 -6.26
C GLY A 182 5.66 -3.05 -6.34
N SER A 183 6.35 -3.10 -5.20
CA SER A 183 7.76 -2.71 -5.08
C SER A 183 8.45 -3.58 -4.06
N VAL A 184 9.77 -3.77 -4.20
CA VAL A 184 10.60 -4.43 -3.19
C VAL A 184 11.88 -3.62 -3.01
N ASP A 185 12.11 -3.14 -1.78
CA ASP A 185 13.31 -2.39 -1.41
C ASP A 185 13.93 -2.96 -0.12
N PHE A 186 15.25 -2.91 -0.02
CA PHE A 186 16.04 -3.44 1.09
C PHE A 186 16.84 -2.33 1.76
N ASP A 187 16.71 -2.20 3.08
CA ASP A 187 17.47 -1.25 3.88
C ASP A 187 17.63 -1.70 5.33
N ASP A 188 18.77 -1.40 5.94
CA ASP A 188 19.04 -1.77 7.34
C ASP A 188 18.02 -1.19 8.34
N SER A 189 17.35 -0.08 8.00
CA SER A 189 16.32 0.49 8.88
C SER A 189 15.05 -0.36 9.01
N TYR A 190 14.81 -1.29 8.08
CA TYR A 190 13.68 -2.22 8.12
C TYR A 190 14.04 -3.57 8.77
N ASN A 191 15.27 -3.71 9.29
CA ASN A 191 15.66 -4.89 10.04
C ASN A 191 14.68 -5.16 11.18
N THR A 192 14.16 -6.38 11.24
CA THR A 192 13.17 -6.94 12.17
C THR A 192 11.77 -6.34 12.10
N ILE A 193 11.57 -5.25 11.37
CA ILE A 193 10.27 -4.58 11.16
C ILE A 193 10.10 -4.39 9.66
N PRO A 194 9.64 -5.44 8.93
CA PRO A 194 9.32 -5.29 7.52
C PRO A 194 8.12 -4.37 7.37
N LEU A 195 8.06 -3.64 6.26
CA LEU A 195 6.85 -2.97 5.85
C LEU A 195 6.16 -3.83 4.80
N VAL A 196 4.93 -4.23 5.10
CA VAL A 196 4.11 -5.09 4.23
C VAL A 196 2.85 -4.33 3.90
N ASN A 197 2.90 -3.58 2.80
CA ASN A 197 1.76 -2.80 2.34
C ASN A 197 0.98 -3.59 1.28
N ALA A 198 -0.29 -3.88 1.57
CA ALA A 198 -1.18 -4.64 0.69
C ALA A 198 -2.26 -3.71 0.11
N GLY A 199 -2.47 -3.78 -1.20
CA GLY A 199 -3.50 -3.03 -1.92
C GLY A 199 -4.44 -3.94 -2.68
N CYS A 200 -5.67 -3.47 -2.92
CA CYS A 200 -6.63 -4.15 -3.76
C CYS A 200 -7.41 -3.17 -4.63
N ILE A 201 -7.70 -3.58 -5.86
CA ILE A 201 -8.61 -2.90 -6.77
C ILE A 201 -9.77 -3.83 -7.09
N GLY A 202 -10.99 -3.30 -7.01
CA GLY A 202 -12.20 -3.96 -7.48
C GLY A 202 -12.94 -3.15 -8.53
N ILE A 203 -13.87 -3.79 -9.24
CA ILE A 203 -14.74 -3.15 -10.22
C ILE A 203 -16.21 -3.34 -9.83
N VAL A 204 -17.02 -2.29 -9.98
CA VAL A 204 -18.43 -2.29 -9.60
C VAL A 204 -19.26 -1.43 -10.55
N LYS A 205 -20.52 -1.79 -10.76
CA LYS A 205 -21.49 -0.90 -11.40
C LYS A 205 -21.89 0.20 -10.41
N LYS A 206 -22.07 1.43 -10.88
CA LYS A 206 -22.35 2.56 -9.98
C LYS A 206 -23.63 2.40 -9.15
N ASP A 207 -24.64 1.70 -9.67
CA ASP A 207 -25.89 1.40 -8.98
C ASP A 207 -25.81 0.23 -7.98
N LYS A 208 -24.66 -0.45 -7.91
CA LYS A 208 -24.37 -1.57 -7.00
C LYS A 208 -23.36 -1.23 -5.91
N ILE A 209 -22.99 0.05 -5.78
CA ILE A 209 -22.11 0.51 -4.70
C ILE A 209 -22.89 0.42 -3.38
N VAL A 210 -22.32 -0.31 -2.42
CA VAL A 210 -22.84 -0.38 -1.04
C VAL A 210 -22.07 0.60 -0.16
N ARG A 211 -22.75 1.18 0.84
CA ARG A 211 -22.13 2.07 1.82
C ARG A 211 -21.80 1.33 3.11
N SER A 212 -20.75 1.78 3.77
CA SER A 212 -20.35 1.34 5.10
C SER A 212 -21.14 2.04 6.21
N ARG A 213 -22.46 2.17 6.02
CA ARG A 213 -23.40 2.73 6.99
C ARG A 213 -24.79 2.16 6.79
N VAL A 214 -25.61 2.17 7.85
CA VAL A 214 -27.01 1.76 7.78
C VAL A 214 -27.92 2.84 8.37
N GLU A 215 -28.83 3.38 7.57
CA GLU A 215 -29.70 4.51 7.95
C GLU A 215 -31.12 4.06 8.35
N LYS A 216 -31.43 2.76 8.23
CA LYS A 216 -32.77 2.21 8.41
C LYS A 216 -32.91 1.45 9.71
N GLU A 217 -34.00 1.74 10.42
CA GLU A 217 -34.33 1.10 11.70
C GLU A 217 -34.94 -0.30 11.50
N ASN A 218 -34.69 -1.19 12.46
CA ASN A 218 -35.14 -2.59 12.48
C ASN A 218 -34.52 -3.51 11.42
N ASP A 219 -33.49 -3.06 10.70
CA ASP A 219 -32.70 -3.98 9.87
C ASP A 219 -31.99 -4.98 10.78
N ILE A 220 -31.98 -6.24 10.35
CA ILE A 220 -31.23 -7.29 11.04
C ILE A 220 -29.75 -7.17 10.70
N LEU A 221 -28.90 -7.44 11.69
CA LEU A 221 -27.45 -7.49 11.54
C LEU A 221 -27.02 -8.94 11.40
N ILE A 222 -26.43 -9.27 10.25
CA ILE A 222 -26.01 -10.61 9.88
C ILE A 222 -24.48 -10.64 9.79
N VAL A 223 -23.88 -11.63 10.44
CA VAL A 223 -22.45 -11.92 10.29
C VAL A 223 -22.32 -13.18 9.46
N CYS A 224 -21.51 -13.17 8.42
CA CYS A 224 -21.27 -14.35 7.58
C CYS A 224 -19.78 -14.60 7.33
N GLY A 225 -19.46 -15.85 6.98
CA GLY A 225 -18.10 -16.29 6.69
C GLY A 225 -17.47 -17.09 7.84
N GLY A 226 -16.28 -16.68 8.29
CA GLY A 226 -15.51 -17.37 9.32
C GLY A 226 -16.18 -17.35 10.70
N ARG A 227 -15.96 -18.41 11.50
CA ARG A 227 -16.36 -18.45 12.92
C ARG A 227 -15.42 -17.61 13.78
N THR A 228 -15.93 -17.10 14.90
CA THR A 228 -15.20 -16.25 15.84
C THR A 228 -14.40 -17.10 16.83
N GLY A 229 -13.09 -16.85 16.95
CA GLY A 229 -12.18 -17.52 17.88
C GLY A 229 -11.31 -16.52 18.65
N ARG A 230 -10.35 -17.01 19.43
CA ARG A 230 -9.36 -16.17 20.13
C ARG A 230 -8.22 -15.72 19.20
N ASP A 231 -8.58 -15.23 18.02
CA ASP A 231 -7.62 -14.82 17.00
C ASP A 231 -7.40 -13.31 17.11
N GLY A 232 -6.15 -12.87 17.22
CA GLY A 232 -5.80 -11.44 17.11
C GLY A 232 -6.38 -10.53 18.19
N ILE A 233 -6.77 -11.07 19.34
CA ILE A 233 -7.22 -10.26 20.47
C ILE A 233 -6.08 -9.30 20.86
N HIS A 234 -6.38 -8.00 20.89
CA HIS A 234 -5.43 -6.89 21.09
C HIS A 234 -4.44 -6.62 19.93
N GLY A 235 -4.74 -7.09 18.71
CA GLY A 235 -3.91 -6.86 17.52
C GLY A 235 -3.68 -5.37 17.20
N VAL A 236 -4.74 -4.55 17.23
CA VAL A 236 -4.61 -3.09 16.99
C VAL A 236 -3.83 -2.36 18.09
N ASN A 237 -3.92 -2.83 19.34
CA ASN A 237 -3.14 -2.30 20.46
C ASN A 237 -1.66 -2.67 20.31
N PHE A 238 -1.39 -3.89 19.86
CA PHE A 238 -0.05 -4.37 19.54
C PHE A 238 0.60 -3.55 18.41
N ALA A 239 -0.15 -3.24 17.34
CA ALA A 239 0.31 -2.39 16.24
C ALA A 239 0.49 -0.90 16.63
N SER A 240 -0.02 -0.49 17.80
CA SER A 240 0.06 0.89 18.30
C SER A 240 1.19 1.11 19.33
N LYS A 241 2.12 0.15 19.46
CA LYS A 241 3.26 0.22 20.39
C LYS A 241 4.56 -0.19 19.71
N THR A 242 5.67 0.11 20.37
CA THR A 242 7.01 -0.33 19.95
C THR A 242 7.25 -1.79 20.34
N LEU A 243 7.83 -2.58 19.42
CA LEU A 243 8.18 -3.97 19.70
C LEU A 243 9.44 -4.07 20.57
N ASN A 244 9.38 -4.95 21.58
CA ASN A 244 10.46 -5.30 22.50
C ASN A 244 10.75 -6.81 22.46
N GLU A 245 11.87 -7.26 23.04
CA GLU A 245 12.32 -8.67 22.97
C GLU A 245 11.35 -9.68 23.62
N ASN A 246 10.52 -9.22 24.56
CA ASN A 246 9.52 -10.05 25.22
C ASN A 246 8.24 -10.25 24.39
N ASP A 247 8.05 -9.52 23.29
CA ASP A 247 6.84 -9.61 22.46
C ASP A 247 6.76 -10.90 21.62
N SER A 248 7.79 -11.76 21.69
CA SER A 248 7.76 -13.10 21.10
C SER A 248 6.68 -14.01 21.71
N GLU A 249 6.23 -13.74 22.94
CA GLU A 249 5.09 -14.41 23.59
C GLU A 249 3.74 -14.03 22.94
N ASN A 250 3.69 -12.92 22.18
CA ASN A 250 2.49 -12.45 21.49
C ASN A 250 2.28 -13.08 20.10
N ARG A 251 3.00 -14.15 19.73
CA ARG A 251 2.76 -14.90 18.48
C ARG A 251 1.31 -15.39 18.35
N ASN A 252 0.65 -15.68 19.47
CA ASN A 252 -0.77 -16.05 19.51
C ASN A 252 -1.71 -14.92 19.06
N ALA A 253 -1.24 -13.66 19.02
CA ALA A 253 -1.99 -12.52 18.51
C ALA A 253 -1.91 -12.40 16.97
N VAL A 254 -1.06 -13.18 16.27
CA VAL A 254 -1.01 -13.14 14.81
C VAL A 254 -1.87 -14.25 14.22
N GLN A 255 -2.75 -13.85 13.33
CA GLN A 255 -3.82 -14.68 12.80
C GLN A 255 -3.37 -15.43 11.54
N LEU A 256 -4.04 -16.54 11.24
CA LEU A 256 -3.91 -17.22 9.95
C LEU A 256 -5.17 -16.97 9.11
N GLY A 257 -4.97 -16.46 7.91
CA GLY A 257 -6.04 -16.26 6.95
C GLY A 257 -6.51 -17.59 6.33
N ASN A 258 -7.79 -17.65 5.96
CA ASN A 258 -8.41 -18.79 5.30
C ASN A 258 -8.94 -18.42 3.89
N PRO A 259 -8.06 -18.41 2.87
CA PRO A 259 -8.44 -18.04 1.51
C PRO A 259 -9.51 -18.98 0.90
N ILE A 260 -9.63 -20.22 1.41
CA ILE A 260 -10.61 -21.21 0.93
C ILE A 260 -12.04 -20.82 1.32
N ILE A 261 -12.24 -20.19 2.47
CA ILE A 261 -13.55 -19.61 2.86
C ILE A 261 -13.76 -18.26 2.18
N LYS A 262 -12.68 -17.48 1.98
CA LYS A 262 -12.75 -16.15 1.38
C LYS A 262 -13.33 -16.16 -0.04
N GLU A 263 -12.90 -17.10 -0.87
CA GLU A 263 -13.34 -17.18 -2.28
C GLU A 263 -14.87 -17.34 -2.42
N PRO A 264 -15.52 -18.35 -1.79
CA PRO A 264 -16.98 -18.48 -1.90
C PRO A 264 -17.72 -17.35 -1.17
N LEU A 265 -17.10 -16.74 -0.14
CA LEU A 265 -17.67 -15.58 0.54
C LEU A 265 -17.77 -14.37 -0.40
N ILE A 266 -16.75 -14.12 -1.23
CA ILE A 266 -16.80 -13.05 -2.25
C ILE A 266 -18.01 -13.26 -3.15
N HIS A 267 -18.19 -14.49 -3.66
CA HIS A 267 -19.31 -14.80 -4.55
C HIS A 267 -20.68 -14.67 -3.89
N ALA A 268 -20.83 -15.14 -2.65
CA ALA A 268 -22.07 -15.00 -1.90
C ALA A 268 -22.45 -13.54 -1.69
N ILE A 269 -21.49 -12.70 -1.28
CA ILE A 269 -21.73 -11.27 -1.05
C ILE A 269 -22.12 -10.55 -2.34
N LEU A 270 -21.41 -10.80 -3.44
CA LEU A 270 -21.72 -10.15 -4.73
C LEU A 270 -23.09 -10.57 -5.26
N GLU A 271 -23.47 -11.84 -5.13
CA GLU A 271 -24.79 -12.33 -5.55
C GLU A 271 -25.93 -11.74 -4.71
N ILE A 272 -25.73 -11.57 -3.40
CA ILE A 272 -26.69 -10.86 -2.53
C ILE A 272 -26.78 -9.38 -2.91
N ASN A 273 -25.64 -8.73 -3.17
CA ASN A 273 -25.60 -7.33 -3.57
C ASN A 273 -26.31 -7.08 -4.92
N ASP A 274 -26.22 -8.03 -5.85
CA ASP A 274 -26.91 -7.94 -7.14
C ASP A 274 -28.44 -7.87 -6.99
N LEU A 275 -29.00 -8.46 -5.92
CA LEU A 275 -30.43 -8.34 -5.59
C LEU A 275 -30.83 -6.95 -5.06
N GLY A 276 -29.86 -6.11 -4.66
CA GLY A 276 -30.12 -4.76 -4.13
C GLY A 276 -30.79 -4.77 -2.75
N ILE A 277 -30.56 -5.81 -1.95
CA ILE A 277 -31.20 -6.01 -0.64
C ILE A 277 -30.29 -5.71 0.56
N ILE A 278 -29.04 -5.30 0.32
CA ILE A 278 -28.08 -4.91 1.36
C ILE A 278 -28.27 -3.42 1.65
N ASP A 279 -28.74 -3.09 2.86
CA ASP A 279 -28.94 -1.72 3.32
C ASP A 279 -27.63 -1.11 3.88
N GLY A 280 -26.66 -1.94 4.28
CA GLY A 280 -25.31 -1.54 4.68
C GLY A 280 -24.37 -2.74 4.84
N MET A 281 -23.06 -2.54 4.64
CA MET A 281 -22.06 -3.61 4.71
C MET A 281 -20.75 -3.13 5.31
N LYS A 282 -20.07 -3.98 6.08
CA LYS A 282 -18.81 -3.66 6.75
C LYS A 282 -17.93 -4.91 6.86
N ASP A 283 -16.62 -4.76 6.78
CA ASP A 283 -15.69 -5.85 7.01
C ASP A 283 -15.50 -6.05 8.52
N LEU A 284 -14.95 -7.20 8.91
CA LEU A 284 -14.42 -7.36 10.26
C LEU A 284 -12.90 -7.48 10.18
N GLY A 285 -12.23 -6.42 10.62
CA GLY A 285 -10.78 -6.32 10.75
C GLY A 285 -10.35 -6.07 12.19
N GLY A 286 -9.49 -5.07 12.38
CA GLY A 286 -8.99 -4.65 13.69
C GLY A 286 -10.12 -4.28 14.65
N GLY A 287 -10.07 -4.78 15.89
CA GLY A 287 -11.15 -4.59 16.87
C GLY A 287 -12.43 -5.41 16.64
N GLY A 288 -12.53 -6.21 15.57
CA GLY A 288 -13.60 -7.20 15.41
C GLY A 288 -15.00 -6.61 15.34
N PHE A 289 -15.96 -7.23 16.05
CA PHE A 289 -17.33 -6.71 16.12
C PHE A 289 -17.37 -5.32 16.76
N SER A 290 -16.49 -5.05 17.72
CA SER A 290 -16.43 -3.75 18.40
C SER A 290 -16.24 -2.58 17.45
N SER A 291 -15.37 -2.72 16.44
CA SER A 291 -15.20 -1.70 15.40
C SER A 291 -16.33 -1.81 14.36
N ALA A 292 -16.50 -2.97 13.74
CA ALA A 292 -17.40 -3.13 12.59
C ALA A 292 -18.85 -2.73 12.89
N VAL A 293 -19.41 -3.22 14.01
CA VAL A 293 -20.79 -2.91 14.40
C VAL A 293 -20.91 -1.44 14.79
N SER A 294 -19.98 -0.93 15.61
CA SER A 294 -20.05 0.44 16.12
C SER A 294 -19.93 1.47 15.00
N GLU A 295 -19.00 1.26 14.07
CA GLU A 295 -18.76 2.15 12.93
C GLU A 295 -19.92 2.14 11.94
N LEU A 296 -20.42 0.96 11.56
CA LEU A 296 -21.55 0.82 10.63
C LEU A 296 -22.79 1.57 11.15
N LEU A 297 -23.09 1.40 12.44
CA LEU A 297 -24.24 2.02 13.08
C LEU A 297 -24.06 3.53 13.26
N TYR A 298 -22.89 3.95 13.78
CA TYR A 298 -22.61 5.35 14.04
C TYR A 298 -22.59 6.19 12.75
N ALA A 299 -22.01 5.66 11.67
CA ALA A 299 -21.98 6.32 10.37
C ALA A 299 -23.39 6.52 9.77
N GLY A 300 -24.35 5.66 10.13
CA GLY A 300 -25.75 5.77 9.72
C GLY A 300 -26.64 6.57 10.67
N GLY A 301 -26.09 7.07 11.79
CA GLY A 301 -26.85 7.80 12.80
C GLY A 301 -27.80 6.92 13.63
N LEU A 302 -27.52 5.61 13.69
CA LEU A 302 -28.29 4.63 14.45
C LEU A 302 -27.43 3.99 15.55
N SER A 303 -28.06 3.12 16.32
CA SER A 303 -27.40 2.21 17.26
C SER A 303 -27.94 0.80 17.10
N GLY A 304 -27.55 -0.13 17.97
CA GLY A 304 -27.85 -1.54 17.84
C GLY A 304 -28.18 -2.22 19.16
N ILE A 305 -28.95 -3.30 19.06
CA ILE A 305 -29.12 -4.28 20.13
C ILE A 305 -28.53 -5.59 19.61
N ILE A 306 -27.43 -6.03 20.24
CA ILE A 306 -26.64 -7.20 19.85
C ILE A 306 -26.80 -8.30 20.88
N ASN A 307 -26.91 -9.55 20.42
CA ASN A 307 -26.91 -10.75 21.24
C ASN A 307 -25.70 -11.63 20.89
N LEU A 308 -24.73 -11.71 21.80
CA LEU A 308 -23.53 -12.51 21.60
C LEU A 308 -23.81 -14.02 21.66
N ASP A 309 -24.93 -14.47 22.23
CA ASP A 309 -25.30 -15.89 22.22
C ASP A 309 -25.51 -16.43 20.79
N ASN A 310 -25.78 -15.54 19.83
CA ASN A 310 -26.01 -15.90 18.44
C ASN A 310 -24.71 -16.02 17.63
N VAL A 311 -23.57 -15.54 18.14
CA VAL A 311 -22.31 -15.54 17.37
C VAL A 311 -21.80 -16.97 17.21
N LEU A 312 -21.42 -17.34 15.97
CA LEU A 312 -20.82 -18.64 15.70
C LEU A 312 -19.37 -18.65 16.22
N LEU A 313 -19.08 -19.55 17.15
CA LEU A 313 -17.77 -19.65 17.82
C LEU A 313 -16.95 -20.83 17.30
N LYS A 314 -15.62 -20.67 17.27
CA LYS A 314 -14.64 -21.76 17.18
C LYS A 314 -14.54 -22.50 18.51
N ASP A 315 -14.48 -21.72 19.61
CA ASP A 315 -14.39 -22.20 20.98
C ASP A 315 -15.64 -21.82 21.77
N ALA A 316 -16.37 -22.81 22.31
CA ALA A 316 -17.61 -22.55 23.07
C ALA A 316 -17.39 -21.81 24.40
N ASN A 317 -16.15 -21.78 24.90
CA ASN A 317 -15.77 -21.22 26.20
C ASN A 317 -15.16 -19.81 26.09
N MET A 318 -15.44 -19.06 25.01
CA MET A 318 -14.99 -17.67 24.91
C MET A 318 -15.73 -16.78 25.90
N GLU A 319 -14.99 -15.89 26.55
CA GLU A 319 -15.56 -14.84 27.37
C GLU A 319 -16.22 -13.76 26.48
N PRO A 320 -17.25 -13.05 26.96
CA PRO A 320 -18.03 -12.14 26.12
C PRO A 320 -17.19 -11.03 25.48
N TRP A 321 -16.24 -10.47 26.24
CA TRP A 321 -15.33 -9.46 25.73
C TRP A 321 -14.40 -10.05 24.64
N GLU A 322 -13.92 -11.29 24.79
CA GLU A 322 -13.10 -11.98 23.78
C GLU A 322 -13.88 -12.14 22.47
N ILE A 323 -15.17 -12.51 22.55
CA ILE A 323 -16.04 -12.62 21.37
C ILE A 323 -16.15 -11.25 20.68
N TRP A 324 -16.38 -10.19 21.46
CA TRP A 324 -16.63 -8.85 20.95
C TRP A 324 -15.44 -8.21 20.25
N VAL A 325 -14.23 -8.37 20.79
CA VAL A 325 -13.00 -7.76 20.22
C VAL A 325 -12.17 -8.71 19.36
N SER A 326 -12.61 -9.97 19.20
CA SER A 326 -11.93 -10.96 18.37
C SER A 326 -11.76 -10.46 16.93
N GLU A 327 -10.54 -10.57 16.42
CA GLU A 327 -10.16 -10.10 15.09
C GLU A 327 -10.17 -11.23 14.05
N SER A 328 -10.78 -12.40 14.35
CA SER A 328 -10.88 -13.55 13.43
C SER A 328 -11.18 -13.16 11.98
N GLN A 329 -10.48 -13.80 11.05
CA GLN A 329 -10.53 -13.47 9.63
C GLN A 329 -11.78 -13.99 8.91
N GLU A 330 -11.91 -13.57 7.64
CA GLU A 330 -12.97 -14.00 6.71
C GLU A 330 -14.40 -13.72 7.16
N ARG A 331 -14.64 -12.65 7.93
CA ARG A 331 -15.98 -12.25 8.36
C ARG A 331 -16.42 -10.96 7.68
N MET A 332 -17.72 -10.90 7.37
CA MET A 332 -18.42 -9.71 6.86
C MET A 332 -19.67 -9.46 7.70
N LEU A 333 -20.03 -8.19 7.88
CA LEU A 333 -21.25 -7.73 8.54
C LEU A 333 -22.18 -7.13 7.49
N LEU A 334 -23.44 -7.59 7.46
CA LEU A 334 -24.48 -7.08 6.58
C LEU A 334 -25.65 -6.55 7.41
N ALA A 335 -26.26 -5.47 6.94
CA ALA A 335 -27.55 -4.98 7.39
C ALA A 335 -28.58 -5.12 6.26
N MET A 336 -29.75 -5.66 6.56
CA MET A 336 -30.87 -5.78 5.61
C MET A 336 -32.20 -5.95 6.34
N GLU A 337 -33.32 -5.75 5.62
CA GLU A 337 -34.64 -6.11 6.14
C GLU A 337 -34.78 -7.61 6.43
N GLU A 338 -35.43 -7.95 7.54
CA GLU A 338 -35.66 -9.35 7.96
C GLU A 338 -36.39 -10.19 6.89
N LYS A 339 -37.29 -9.58 6.10
CA LYS A 339 -38.02 -10.26 5.01
C LYS A 339 -37.09 -10.80 3.92
N ASN A 340 -35.89 -10.22 3.77
CA ASN A 340 -34.90 -10.59 2.76
C ASN A 340 -33.99 -11.74 3.23
N LEU A 341 -34.03 -12.11 4.53
CA LEU A 341 -33.17 -13.15 5.10
C LEU A 341 -33.27 -14.48 4.38
N LYS A 342 -34.48 -14.85 3.94
CA LYS A 342 -34.70 -16.12 3.21
C LYS A 342 -33.95 -16.15 1.88
N LEU A 343 -33.90 -15.03 1.15
CA LEU A 343 -33.15 -14.94 -0.10
C LEU A 343 -31.65 -15.02 0.15
N ALA A 344 -31.16 -14.33 1.18
CA ALA A 344 -29.75 -14.41 1.57
C ALA A 344 -29.35 -15.83 2.03
N ASP A 345 -30.21 -16.51 2.80
CA ASP A 345 -30.01 -17.90 3.26
C ASP A 345 -29.83 -18.88 2.10
N GLU A 346 -30.63 -18.76 1.05
CA GLU A 346 -30.52 -19.60 -0.15
C GLU A 346 -29.14 -19.40 -0.84
N ILE A 347 -28.66 -18.17 -0.91
CA ILE A 347 -27.34 -17.84 -1.48
C ILE A 347 -26.19 -18.33 -0.58
N PHE A 348 -26.29 -18.10 0.73
CA PHE A 348 -25.29 -18.59 1.68
C PHE A 348 -25.16 -20.12 1.62
N LYS A 349 -26.28 -20.85 1.53
CA LYS A 349 -26.29 -22.31 1.35
C LYS A 349 -25.67 -22.75 0.03
N LYS A 350 -25.98 -22.05 -1.07
CA LYS A 350 -25.40 -22.31 -2.40
C LYS A 350 -23.87 -22.25 -2.38
N TRP A 351 -23.31 -21.28 -1.68
CA TRP A 351 -21.86 -21.08 -1.59
C TRP A 351 -21.19 -21.75 -0.37
N GLY A 352 -21.97 -22.44 0.48
CA GLY A 352 -21.44 -23.10 1.67
C GLY A 352 -20.94 -22.14 2.75
N ILE A 353 -21.52 -20.94 2.83
CA ILE A 353 -21.15 -19.89 3.79
C ILE A 353 -22.04 -19.97 5.03
N GLU A 354 -21.41 -20.06 6.20
CA GLU A 354 -22.12 -19.95 7.48
C GLU A 354 -22.47 -18.49 7.77
N TYR A 355 -23.63 -18.28 8.39
CA TYR A 355 -24.04 -16.96 8.86
C TYR A 355 -24.83 -17.04 10.17
N SER A 356 -24.96 -15.91 10.85
CA SER A 356 -25.83 -15.74 12.00
C SER A 356 -26.41 -14.33 12.09
N VAL A 357 -27.66 -14.22 12.52
CA VAL A 357 -28.31 -12.95 12.87
C VAL A 357 -27.93 -12.60 14.31
N ILE A 358 -27.10 -11.57 14.48
CA ILE A 358 -26.53 -11.20 15.79
C ILE A 358 -27.29 -10.06 16.47
N GLY A 359 -28.14 -9.34 15.75
CA GLY A 359 -28.80 -8.17 16.33
C GLY A 359 -29.69 -7.42 15.35
N ARG A 360 -30.04 -6.20 15.72
CA ARG A 360 -30.83 -5.28 14.88
C ARG A 360 -30.47 -3.82 15.11
N THR A 361 -30.72 -3.00 14.10
CA THR A 361 -30.59 -1.54 14.19
C THR A 361 -31.75 -0.93 14.98
N VAL A 362 -31.46 0.08 15.80
CA VAL A 362 -32.44 0.82 16.59
C VAL A 362 -32.08 2.30 16.66
N LYS A 363 -33.09 3.15 16.84
CA LYS A 363 -32.87 4.56 17.15
C LYS A 363 -32.62 4.76 18.64
N SER A 364 -31.35 4.95 19.00
CA SER A 364 -30.87 5.17 20.36
C SER A 364 -29.48 5.82 20.27
N ASP A 365 -29.06 6.50 21.33
CA ASP A 365 -27.68 6.98 21.46
C ASP A 365 -26.73 5.88 21.96
N ASN A 366 -27.27 4.84 22.60
CA ASN A 366 -26.49 3.79 23.25
C ASN A 366 -26.52 2.49 22.47
N LEU A 367 -25.35 1.86 22.32
CA LEU A 367 -25.20 0.48 21.88
C LEU A 367 -25.49 -0.45 23.06
N ILE A 368 -26.33 -1.47 22.83
CA ILE A 368 -26.69 -2.45 23.85
C ILE A 368 -26.21 -3.83 23.41
N ILE A 369 -25.44 -4.50 24.27
CA ILE A 369 -25.01 -5.88 24.05
C ILE A 369 -25.52 -6.76 25.17
N THR A 370 -26.04 -7.92 24.79
CA THR A 370 -26.55 -8.95 25.69
C THR A 370 -25.79 -10.25 25.52
N TYR A 371 -25.66 -10.99 26.62
CA TYR A 371 -25.11 -12.35 26.64
C TYR A 371 -25.73 -13.14 27.79
N LYS A 372 -26.23 -14.34 27.51
CA LYS A 372 -26.93 -15.22 28.46
C LYS A 372 -28.04 -14.50 29.22
N GLY A 373 -28.80 -13.67 28.52
CA GLY A 373 -29.91 -12.88 29.05
C GLY A 373 -29.53 -11.69 29.93
N LYS A 374 -28.23 -11.38 30.08
CA LYS A 374 -27.74 -10.20 30.81
C LYS A 374 -27.29 -9.11 29.83
N LYS A 375 -27.56 -7.86 30.15
CA LYS A 375 -26.97 -6.70 29.45
C LYS A 375 -25.55 -6.51 29.99
N ILE A 376 -24.57 -6.56 29.10
CA ILE A 376 -23.13 -6.52 29.42
C ILE A 376 -22.43 -5.29 28.84
N LEU A 377 -23.09 -4.57 27.93
CA LEU A 377 -22.64 -3.28 27.44
C LEU A 377 -23.86 -2.39 27.25
N ASP A 378 -23.77 -1.18 27.77
CA ASP A 378 -24.74 -0.10 27.58
C ASP A 378 -23.97 1.22 27.57
N MET A 379 -23.53 1.62 26.38
CA MET A 379 -22.63 2.75 26.20
C MET A 379 -23.08 3.65 25.08
N ASN A 380 -22.88 4.95 25.28
CA ASN A 380 -23.03 5.95 24.24
C ASN A 380 -22.11 5.64 23.06
N LEU A 381 -22.70 5.42 21.89
CA LEU A 381 -21.97 4.96 20.71
C LEU A 381 -20.99 6.02 20.21
N LYS A 382 -21.38 7.31 20.26
CA LYS A 382 -20.50 8.42 19.90
C LYS A 382 -19.25 8.49 20.78
N PHE A 383 -19.39 8.27 22.08
CA PHE A 383 -18.25 8.24 23.00
C PHE A 383 -17.29 7.10 22.68
N LEU A 384 -17.83 5.90 22.41
CA LEU A 384 -17.05 4.73 22.03
C LEU A 384 -16.21 4.98 20.76
N THR A 385 -16.80 5.61 19.73
CA THR A 385 -16.17 5.74 18.39
C THR A 385 -15.33 7.00 18.18
N SER A 386 -15.45 8.03 19.03
CA SER A 386 -14.83 9.34 18.72
C SER A 386 -13.30 9.35 18.82
N GLY A 387 -12.73 8.60 19.77
CA GLY A 387 -11.29 8.57 20.06
C GLY A 387 -10.69 9.93 20.48
N PRO A 388 -9.53 9.94 21.15
CA PRO A 388 -8.77 11.15 21.39
C PRO A 388 -8.10 11.66 20.10
N VAL A 389 -7.76 12.94 20.06
CA VAL A 389 -7.01 13.55 18.95
C VAL A 389 -5.94 14.46 19.52
N TYR A 390 -4.69 14.25 19.13
CA TYR A 390 -3.53 14.96 19.63
C TYR A 390 -2.95 15.90 18.58
N ALA A 391 -2.54 17.08 19.04
CA ALA A 391 -1.60 17.93 18.33
C ALA A 391 -0.20 17.67 18.89
N ARG A 392 0.45 16.62 18.40
CA ARG A 392 1.80 16.22 18.85
C ARG A 392 2.82 17.32 18.51
N ASP A 393 3.81 17.48 19.38
CA ASP A 393 4.94 18.37 19.12
C ASP A 393 5.75 17.89 17.91
N TYR A 394 6.33 18.83 17.17
CA TYR A 394 7.22 18.51 16.06
C TYR A 394 8.36 19.51 15.96
N ARG A 395 9.53 19.05 15.51
CA ARG A 395 10.72 19.89 15.32
C ARG A 395 11.44 19.51 14.02
N PRO A 396 11.87 20.48 13.20
CA PRO A 396 12.74 20.22 12.06
C PRO A 396 14.01 19.47 12.47
N VAL A 397 14.45 18.53 11.63
CA VAL A 397 15.74 17.86 11.80
C VAL A 397 16.86 18.80 11.38
N SER A 398 17.83 19.05 12.26
CA SER A 398 19.03 19.81 11.90
C SER A 398 19.95 18.92 11.05
N ASN A 399 20.01 19.15 9.74
CA ASN A 399 20.85 18.36 8.84
C ASN A 399 22.16 19.10 8.55
N ASN A 400 23.12 19.03 9.47
CA ASN A 400 24.43 19.68 9.35
C ASN A 400 25.47 18.84 8.58
N LYS A 401 25.01 17.84 7.82
CA LYS A 401 25.90 16.91 7.10
C LYS A 401 26.44 17.58 5.83
N SER A 402 27.76 17.53 5.65
CA SER A 402 28.42 17.98 4.43
C SER A 402 28.38 16.87 3.38
N ASP A 403 28.00 17.19 2.15
CA ASP A 403 28.01 16.25 1.05
C ASP A 403 29.42 15.68 0.85
N ILE A 404 29.54 14.35 0.89
CA ILE A 404 30.80 13.67 0.64
C ILE A 404 30.95 13.49 -0.87
N ALA A 405 32.01 14.06 -1.45
CA ALA A 405 32.33 13.83 -2.85
C ALA A 405 32.64 12.35 -3.09
N ILE A 406 31.80 11.68 -3.88
CA ILE A 406 31.99 10.27 -4.20
C ILE A 406 32.98 10.14 -5.36
N ARG A 407 33.99 9.28 -5.19
CA ARG A 407 34.99 9.00 -6.22
C ARG A 407 34.37 8.21 -7.37
N GLU A 408 34.78 8.51 -8.61
CA GLU A 408 34.43 7.69 -9.77
C GLU A 408 35.16 6.34 -9.71
N PRO A 409 34.54 5.24 -10.18
CA PRO A 409 35.20 3.93 -10.24
C PRO A 409 36.38 3.98 -11.21
N GLU A 410 37.46 3.29 -10.87
CA GLU A 410 38.61 3.14 -11.79
C GLU A 410 38.26 2.27 -13.01
N ASN A 411 37.32 1.33 -12.84
CA ASN A 411 36.79 0.46 -13.88
C ASN A 411 35.26 0.44 -13.81
N TYR A 412 34.61 1.18 -14.70
CA TYR A 412 33.16 1.26 -14.79
C TYR A 412 32.51 -0.05 -15.20
N GLU A 413 33.09 -0.83 -16.11
CA GLU A 413 32.52 -2.10 -16.54
C GLU A 413 32.41 -3.07 -15.36
N LYS A 414 33.49 -3.25 -14.59
CA LYS A 414 33.46 -4.07 -13.37
C LYS A 414 32.44 -3.53 -12.36
N PHE A 415 32.46 -2.22 -12.15
CA PHE A 415 31.53 -1.59 -11.21
C PHE A 415 30.07 -1.82 -11.60
N ILE A 416 29.71 -1.69 -12.89
CA ILE A 416 28.36 -1.92 -13.39
C ILE A 416 27.93 -3.37 -13.13
N ARG A 417 28.79 -4.35 -13.37
CA ARG A 417 28.50 -5.76 -13.03
C ARG A 417 28.17 -5.95 -11.55
N ASP A 418 28.97 -5.36 -10.67
CA ASP A 418 28.72 -5.45 -9.23
C ASP A 418 27.43 -4.70 -8.85
N PHE A 419 27.20 -3.53 -9.46
CA PHE A 419 26.03 -2.69 -9.24
C PHE A 419 24.72 -3.39 -9.59
N ILE A 420 24.64 -4.02 -10.77
CA ILE A 420 23.40 -4.67 -11.23
C ILE A 420 23.05 -5.94 -10.46
N SER A 421 23.99 -6.48 -9.68
CA SER A 421 23.77 -7.63 -8.79
C SER A 421 23.23 -7.25 -7.41
N ARG A 422 23.15 -5.95 -7.07
CA ARG A 422 22.70 -5.51 -5.74
C ARG A 422 21.23 -5.83 -5.49
N PRO A 423 20.82 -6.14 -4.24
CA PRO A 423 19.44 -6.48 -3.91
C PRO A 423 18.38 -5.48 -4.40
N ASN A 424 18.70 -4.18 -4.35
CA ASN A 424 17.80 -3.12 -4.79
C ASN A 424 17.81 -2.89 -6.32
N ILE A 425 18.78 -3.44 -7.06
CA ILE A 425 18.93 -3.22 -8.51
C ILE A 425 18.58 -4.46 -9.35
N CYS A 426 18.94 -5.65 -8.86
CA CYS A 426 18.77 -6.91 -9.59
C CYS A 426 17.29 -7.28 -9.83
N SER A 427 17.03 -8.32 -10.61
CA SER A 427 15.66 -8.72 -10.94
C SER A 427 14.84 -9.08 -9.69
N ARG A 428 13.52 -8.86 -9.75
CA ARG A 428 12.58 -9.30 -8.68
C ARG A 428 11.89 -10.62 -9.01
N PHE A 429 12.48 -11.43 -9.91
CA PHE A 429 11.87 -12.66 -10.41
C PHE A 429 11.56 -13.68 -9.31
N ASN A 430 12.48 -13.90 -8.37
CA ASN A 430 12.32 -14.89 -7.29
C ASN A 430 11.19 -14.56 -6.31
N ILE A 431 10.73 -13.31 -6.28
CA ILE A 431 9.59 -12.89 -5.47
C ILE A 431 8.32 -12.95 -6.31
N VAL A 432 8.27 -12.15 -7.38
CA VAL A 432 7.03 -11.90 -8.13
C VAL A 432 6.57 -13.12 -8.93
N ARG A 433 7.48 -13.97 -9.44
CA ARG A 433 7.09 -15.20 -10.17
C ARG A 433 6.44 -16.25 -9.28
N GLN A 434 6.48 -16.08 -7.96
CA GLN A 434 5.71 -16.93 -7.06
C GLN A 434 4.21 -16.60 -7.11
N TYR A 435 3.86 -15.36 -7.41
CA TYR A 435 2.49 -14.89 -7.45
C TYR A 435 1.83 -15.22 -8.79
N ASP A 436 0.53 -15.50 -8.76
CA ASP A 436 -0.28 -15.42 -9.96
C ASP A 436 -0.53 -13.95 -10.30
N PHE A 437 -0.20 -13.55 -11.52
CA PHE A 437 -0.51 -12.23 -12.09
C PHE A 437 -1.33 -12.32 -13.39
N THR A 438 -1.95 -13.47 -13.67
CA THR A 438 -2.62 -13.78 -14.94
C THR A 438 -4.03 -14.35 -14.80
N VAL A 439 -4.40 -14.86 -13.63
CA VAL A 439 -5.73 -15.39 -13.32
C VAL A 439 -6.80 -14.36 -13.68
N ARG A 440 -7.96 -14.84 -14.14
CA ARG A 440 -9.04 -14.07 -14.77
C ARG A 440 -8.74 -13.53 -16.17
N GLY A 441 -7.52 -13.67 -16.68
CA GLY A 441 -7.16 -13.30 -18.05
C GLY A 441 -7.26 -11.80 -18.36
N CYS A 442 -7.23 -10.95 -17.32
CA CYS A 442 -7.45 -9.51 -17.46
C CYS A 442 -6.17 -8.67 -17.36
N THR A 443 -5.02 -9.25 -17.04
CA THR A 443 -3.72 -8.54 -16.99
C THR A 443 -3.11 -8.43 -18.37
N ILE A 444 -3.08 -7.22 -18.92
CA ILE A 444 -2.61 -6.91 -20.29
C ILE A 444 -1.13 -6.59 -20.32
N THR A 445 -0.70 -5.65 -19.48
CA THR A 445 0.72 -5.46 -19.12
C THR A 445 0.90 -6.09 -17.76
N LYS A 446 1.74 -7.12 -17.71
CA LYS A 446 2.08 -7.87 -16.50
C LYS A 446 3.21 -7.16 -15.76
N PRO A 447 3.52 -7.54 -14.50
CA PRO A 447 4.71 -7.03 -13.81
C PRO A 447 5.99 -7.17 -14.65
N PHE A 448 6.06 -8.23 -15.47
CA PHE A 448 7.16 -8.49 -16.38
C PHE A 448 6.71 -8.44 -17.85
N THR A 449 7.49 -7.76 -18.69
CA THR A 449 7.27 -7.61 -20.15
C THR A 449 8.52 -7.98 -20.94
N GLY A 450 8.39 -8.19 -22.25
CA GLY A 450 9.48 -8.64 -23.10
C GLY A 450 9.23 -10.01 -23.72
N PHE A 451 10.25 -10.55 -24.38
CA PHE A 451 10.19 -11.88 -24.96
C PHE A 451 10.10 -12.96 -23.86
N PRO A 452 9.42 -14.11 -24.12
CA PRO A 452 9.38 -15.21 -23.17
C PRO A 452 10.78 -15.69 -22.76
N ASN A 453 11.00 -15.86 -21.45
CA ASN A 453 12.32 -16.12 -20.83
C ASN A 453 13.34 -14.99 -20.96
N HIS A 454 12.92 -13.89 -21.58
CA HIS A 454 13.71 -12.70 -21.73
C HIS A 454 13.06 -11.48 -21.07
N GLU A 455 12.14 -11.69 -20.12
CA GLU A 455 11.36 -10.59 -19.58
C GLU A 455 12.22 -9.58 -18.79
N THR A 456 11.67 -8.39 -18.59
CA THR A 456 12.17 -7.30 -17.76
C THR A 456 11.03 -6.71 -16.93
N HIS A 457 11.32 -5.79 -16.01
CA HIS A 457 10.31 -5.08 -15.24
C HIS A 457 9.45 -4.16 -16.11
N SER A 458 8.20 -3.99 -15.73
CA SER A 458 7.30 -3.01 -16.34
C SER A 458 7.14 -1.83 -15.41
N ASP A 459 7.12 -0.61 -15.95
CA ASP A 459 6.88 0.62 -15.17
C ASP A 459 5.54 0.60 -14.43
N ALA A 460 4.50 0.09 -15.11
CA ALA A 460 3.18 -0.07 -14.57
C ALA A 460 2.49 -1.28 -15.21
N SER A 461 1.76 -2.04 -14.41
CA SER A 461 0.87 -3.08 -14.92
C SER A 461 -0.43 -2.46 -15.42
N ILE A 462 -1.05 -3.09 -16.42
CA ILE A 462 -2.31 -2.64 -17.00
C ILE A 462 -3.31 -3.78 -16.97
N ILE A 463 -4.45 -3.56 -16.31
CA ILE A 463 -5.56 -4.51 -16.30
C ILE A 463 -6.72 -4.02 -17.17
N LYS A 464 -7.45 -4.95 -17.77
CA LYS A 464 -8.70 -4.75 -18.49
C LYS A 464 -9.85 -5.25 -17.59
N PRO A 465 -10.41 -4.40 -16.70
CA PRO A 465 -11.33 -4.87 -15.67
C PRO A 465 -12.72 -5.25 -16.21
N LEU A 466 -13.08 -4.81 -17.42
CA LEU A 466 -14.36 -5.10 -18.07
C LEU A 466 -14.15 -5.89 -19.35
N GLU A 467 -14.92 -6.97 -19.55
CA GLU A 467 -14.81 -7.85 -20.72
C GLU A 467 -15.11 -7.12 -22.04
N ASN A 468 -16.15 -6.28 -22.05
CA ASN A 468 -16.66 -5.58 -23.23
C ASN A 468 -16.09 -4.17 -23.45
N SER A 469 -15.02 -3.79 -22.74
CA SER A 469 -14.36 -2.49 -22.91
C SER A 469 -12.88 -2.66 -23.23
N MET A 470 -12.35 -1.82 -24.11
CA MET A 470 -10.90 -1.74 -24.36
C MET A 470 -10.19 -0.77 -23.41
N SER A 471 -10.91 -0.13 -22.49
CA SER A 471 -10.30 0.71 -21.48
C SER A 471 -9.67 -0.14 -20.38
N GLY A 472 -8.59 0.37 -19.79
CA GLY A 472 -7.84 -0.30 -18.73
C GLY A 472 -7.43 0.63 -17.61
N LEU A 473 -6.98 0.01 -16.52
CA LEU A 473 -6.38 0.69 -15.36
C LEU A 473 -4.90 0.37 -15.35
N SER A 474 -4.05 1.40 -15.35
CA SER A 474 -2.61 1.25 -15.07
C SER A 474 -2.34 1.38 -13.59
N ILE A 475 -1.42 0.58 -13.07
CA ILE A 475 -1.17 0.41 -11.64
C ILE A 475 0.34 0.41 -11.40
N THR A 476 0.81 1.32 -10.54
CA THR A 476 2.17 1.36 -10.01
C THR A 476 2.14 1.71 -8.53
N SER A 477 3.05 1.13 -7.74
CA SER A 477 3.13 1.38 -6.30
C SER A 477 4.57 1.33 -5.81
N GLY A 478 4.96 2.28 -4.96
CA GLY A 478 6.27 2.24 -4.31
C GLY A 478 6.60 3.49 -3.48
N SER A 479 7.80 3.48 -2.92
CA SER A 479 8.40 4.55 -2.13
C SER A 479 9.91 4.41 -2.12
N ARG A 480 10.58 5.47 -1.70
CA ARG A 480 12.03 5.52 -1.54
C ARG A 480 12.36 6.13 -0.19
N GLY A 481 12.33 5.30 0.86
CA GLY A 481 12.55 5.76 2.24
C GLY A 481 13.88 6.51 2.42
N LYS A 482 14.90 6.17 1.63
CA LYS A 482 16.20 6.85 1.63
C LYS A 482 16.08 8.35 1.32
N ILE A 483 15.49 8.74 0.19
CA ILE A 483 15.39 10.16 -0.19
C ILE A 483 14.46 10.93 0.75
N VAL A 484 13.39 10.29 1.23
CA VAL A 484 12.46 10.88 2.22
C VAL A 484 13.16 11.07 3.57
N SER A 485 14.10 10.19 3.95
CA SER A 485 14.87 10.34 5.18
C SER A 485 15.84 11.52 5.16
N ILE A 486 16.33 11.90 3.97
CA ILE A 486 17.24 13.04 3.76
C ILE A 486 16.45 14.35 3.81
N ASP A 487 15.35 14.40 3.05
CA ASP A 487 14.41 15.53 3.00
C ASP A 487 12.99 14.99 2.83
N ALA A 488 12.18 15.06 3.87
CA ALA A 488 10.85 14.45 3.87
C ALA A 488 9.90 15.09 2.86
N TYR A 489 10.00 16.40 2.62
CA TYR A 489 9.13 17.08 1.67
C TYR A 489 9.56 16.75 0.24
N ASN A 490 10.80 17.07 -0.14
CA ASN A 490 11.26 16.89 -1.50
C ASN A 490 11.41 15.40 -1.87
N GLY A 491 11.82 14.55 -0.93
CA GLY A 491 11.85 13.10 -1.12
C GLY A 491 10.45 12.54 -1.43
N THR A 492 9.41 12.98 -0.70
CA THR A 492 8.03 12.55 -0.98
C THR A 492 7.56 13.06 -2.35
N MET A 493 7.92 14.29 -2.74
CA MET A 493 7.63 14.80 -4.08
C MET A 493 8.26 13.92 -5.17
N TRP A 494 9.48 13.41 -4.96
CA TRP A 494 10.13 12.50 -5.92
C TRP A 494 9.46 11.12 -5.98
N VAL A 495 8.99 10.57 -4.85
CA VAL A 495 8.20 9.33 -4.85
C VAL A 495 6.93 9.50 -5.70
N LEU A 496 6.23 10.63 -5.56
CA LEU A 496 5.05 10.95 -6.38
C LEU A 496 5.41 11.17 -7.85
N ALA A 497 6.54 11.81 -8.12
CA ALA A 497 7.05 12.03 -9.47
C ALA A 497 7.38 10.71 -10.18
N GLU A 498 7.97 9.75 -9.48
CA GLU A 498 8.28 8.42 -10.00
C GLU A 498 7.01 7.65 -10.35
N ALA A 499 6.03 7.59 -9.43
CA ALA A 499 4.74 6.97 -9.72
C ALA A 499 4.03 7.63 -10.93
N TYR A 500 4.16 8.94 -11.08
CA TYR A 500 3.65 9.69 -12.23
C TYR A 500 4.37 9.33 -13.52
N LYS A 501 5.72 9.29 -13.51
CA LYS A 501 6.55 8.87 -14.66
C LYS A 501 6.19 7.46 -15.10
N ASN A 502 6.14 6.51 -14.18
CA ASN A 502 5.77 5.12 -14.47
C ASN A 502 4.41 5.02 -15.19
N THR A 503 3.44 5.80 -14.70
CA THR A 503 2.10 5.85 -15.30
C THR A 503 2.14 6.39 -16.73
N ILE A 504 2.84 7.50 -16.98
CA ILE A 504 2.88 8.11 -18.33
C ILE A 504 3.77 7.32 -19.30
N SER A 505 4.83 6.67 -18.82
CA SER A 505 5.69 5.78 -19.62
C SER A 505 4.92 4.57 -20.14
N SER A 506 3.96 4.05 -19.38
CA SER A 506 3.04 2.99 -19.86
C SER A 506 2.07 3.45 -20.96
N GLY A 507 2.02 4.74 -21.24
CA GLY A 507 1.01 5.36 -22.09
C GLY A 507 -0.34 5.56 -21.40
N SER A 508 -0.38 5.69 -20.08
CA SER A 508 -1.63 5.92 -19.34
C SER A 508 -1.72 7.35 -18.85
N MET A 509 -2.95 7.81 -18.56
CA MET A 509 -3.18 9.13 -17.96
C MET A 509 -3.31 8.98 -16.44
N PRO A 510 -2.48 9.64 -15.62
CA PRO A 510 -2.63 9.64 -14.17
C PRO A 510 -4.03 10.08 -13.75
N HIS A 511 -4.64 9.35 -12.80
CA HIS A 511 -6.06 9.50 -12.49
C HIS A 511 -6.36 9.64 -11.00
N SER A 512 -5.76 8.83 -10.13
CA SER A 512 -5.95 8.94 -8.67
C SER A 512 -4.73 8.46 -7.90
N ILE A 513 -4.57 9.00 -6.69
CA ILE A 513 -3.48 8.65 -5.77
C ILE A 513 -4.07 8.02 -4.50
N ILE A 514 -3.38 7.02 -3.97
CA ILE A 514 -3.63 6.36 -2.70
C ILE A 514 -2.31 6.35 -1.92
N ASP A 515 -2.35 6.64 -0.62
CA ASP A 515 -1.17 6.62 0.25
C ASP A 515 -1.21 5.53 1.33
N ALA A 516 -0.06 4.94 1.64
CA ALA A 516 0.11 4.16 2.86
C ALA A 516 1.37 4.67 3.58
N LEU A 517 1.15 5.42 4.67
CA LEU A 517 2.17 6.20 5.36
C LEU A 517 2.79 5.38 6.49
N ASN A 518 4.05 4.94 6.33
CA ASN A 518 4.76 4.18 7.35
C ASN A 518 5.85 5.05 8.02
N PHE A 519 5.71 5.26 9.33
CA PHE A 519 6.60 6.11 10.13
C PHE A 519 6.90 5.48 11.51
N GLY A 520 7.97 5.96 12.16
CA GLY A 520 8.36 5.56 13.52
C GLY A 520 7.43 6.11 14.60
N ASN A 521 7.94 6.35 15.80
CA ASN A 521 7.12 6.81 16.93
C ASN A 521 6.61 8.26 16.73
N PRO A 522 5.28 8.52 16.70
CA PRO A 522 4.72 9.86 16.51
C PRO A 522 4.96 10.81 17.69
N GLU A 523 5.39 10.31 18.84
CA GLU A 523 5.76 11.12 20.00
C GLU A 523 7.15 11.73 19.87
N ASN A 524 7.98 11.22 18.96
CA ASN A 524 9.25 11.83 18.59
C ASN A 524 8.98 13.08 17.71
N PRO A 525 9.37 14.29 18.14
CA PRO A 525 9.12 15.51 17.38
C PRO A 525 9.73 15.53 15.98
N GLU A 526 10.85 14.84 15.77
CA GLU A 526 11.50 14.78 14.45
C GLU A 526 10.75 13.85 13.49
N THR A 527 10.20 12.76 13.99
CA THR A 527 9.38 11.81 13.23
C THR A 527 8.05 12.42 12.86
N MET A 528 7.41 13.12 13.80
CA MET A 528 6.19 13.87 13.53
C MET A 528 6.41 14.99 12.50
N PHE A 529 7.57 15.64 12.53
CA PHE A 529 7.94 16.62 11.50
C PHE A 529 8.04 15.98 10.12
N LYS A 530 8.75 14.86 9.99
CA LYS A 530 8.86 14.11 8.71
C LYS A 530 7.50 13.65 8.19
N PHE A 531 6.63 13.14 9.07
CA PHE A 531 5.26 12.76 8.73
C PHE A 531 4.47 13.95 8.16
N LYS A 532 4.42 15.07 8.91
CA LYS A 532 3.73 16.29 8.50
C LYS A 532 4.23 16.79 7.14
N GLU A 533 5.54 16.82 6.92
CA GLU A 533 6.12 17.31 5.67
C GLU A 533 5.83 16.38 4.48
N SER A 534 5.76 15.06 4.71
CA SER A 534 5.35 14.09 3.68
C SER A 534 3.88 14.27 3.30
N VAL A 535 3.00 14.43 4.29
CA VAL A 535 1.57 14.74 4.09
C VAL A 535 1.40 16.07 3.33
N ARG A 536 2.20 17.09 3.67
CA ARG A 536 2.21 18.37 2.95
C ARG A 536 2.62 18.21 1.50
N ALA A 537 3.69 17.46 1.22
CA ALA A 537 4.17 17.18 -0.14
C ALA A 537 3.10 16.48 -1.00
N ILE A 538 2.46 15.42 -0.48
CA ILE A 538 1.37 14.72 -1.18
C ILE A 538 0.25 15.70 -1.54
N SER A 539 -0.13 16.54 -0.59
CA SER A 539 -1.19 17.54 -0.78
C SER A 539 -0.84 18.57 -1.87
N ASP A 540 0.37 19.10 -1.84
CA ASP A 540 0.83 20.11 -2.79
C ASP A 540 1.00 19.51 -4.21
N PHE A 541 1.49 18.27 -4.31
CA PHE A 541 1.55 17.54 -5.57
C PHE A 541 0.15 17.31 -6.15
N CYS A 542 -0.80 16.80 -5.35
CA CYS A 542 -2.18 16.55 -5.79
C CYS A 542 -2.83 17.82 -6.32
N ARG A 543 -2.72 18.95 -5.60
CA ARG A 543 -3.26 20.24 -6.04
C ARG A 543 -2.61 20.73 -7.32
N TYR A 544 -1.29 20.63 -7.43
CA TYR A 544 -0.58 21.12 -8.60
C TYR A 544 -0.91 20.27 -9.83
N MET A 545 -0.92 18.94 -9.71
CA MET A 545 -1.17 18.01 -10.79
C MET A 545 -2.66 17.87 -11.14
N GLY A 546 -3.55 18.35 -10.26
CA GLY A 546 -5.00 18.22 -10.44
C GLY A 546 -5.48 16.77 -10.25
N LEU A 547 -4.84 16.03 -9.34
CA LEU A 547 -5.16 14.64 -9.03
C LEU A 547 -5.83 14.54 -7.65
N PRO A 548 -6.85 13.69 -7.49
CA PRO A 548 -7.43 13.43 -6.18
C PRO A 548 -6.57 12.45 -5.38
N LEU A 549 -6.58 12.63 -4.06
CA LEU A 549 -6.13 11.63 -3.09
C LEU A 549 -7.37 10.93 -2.56
N VAL A 550 -7.56 9.66 -2.94
CA VAL A 550 -8.89 9.03 -2.81
C VAL A 550 -9.02 8.16 -1.56
N SER A 551 -7.93 7.50 -1.16
CA SER A 551 -7.87 6.59 -0.01
C SER A 551 -6.48 6.64 0.61
N GLY A 552 -6.35 6.13 1.85
CA GLY A 552 -5.03 5.87 2.42
C GLY A 552 -5.04 5.12 3.75
N ASN A 553 -3.86 5.01 4.35
CA ASN A 553 -3.59 4.34 5.63
C ASN A 553 -2.41 5.01 6.36
N VAL A 554 -2.38 4.97 7.69
CA VAL A 554 -1.23 5.42 8.51
C VAL A 554 -0.79 4.33 9.46
N SER A 555 0.49 3.97 9.37
CA SER A 555 1.18 3.08 10.29
C SER A 555 2.27 3.85 11.04
N PHE A 556 2.07 4.00 12.34
CA PHE A 556 3.05 4.58 13.26
C PHE A 556 3.72 3.50 14.11
N TYR A 557 4.70 3.90 14.93
CA TYR A 557 5.42 3.02 15.85
C TYR A 557 6.21 1.90 15.14
N ASN A 558 6.55 2.08 13.86
CA ASN A 558 7.45 1.19 13.13
C ASN A 558 8.89 1.43 13.58
N GLN A 559 9.29 0.75 14.65
CA GLN A 559 10.65 0.82 15.17
C GLN A 559 11.03 -0.47 15.87
N SER A 560 12.32 -0.81 15.82
CA SER A 560 12.91 -1.94 16.52
C SER A 560 13.97 -1.46 17.52
N LYS A 561 14.64 -2.41 18.18
CA LYS A 561 15.83 -2.11 18.99
C LYS A 561 16.98 -1.47 18.20
N TYR A 562 16.96 -1.55 16.87
CA TYR A 562 17.96 -0.95 15.99
C TYR A 562 17.63 0.50 15.61
N GLY A 563 16.44 0.99 15.96
CA GLY A 563 15.97 2.34 15.68
C GLY A 563 14.65 2.37 14.91
N GLU A 564 14.25 3.58 14.54
CA GLU A 564 13.09 3.82 13.69
C GLU A 564 13.37 3.46 12.23
N ILE A 565 12.34 2.99 11.53
CA ILE A 565 12.40 2.86 10.07
C ILE A 565 12.70 4.21 9.42
N LYS A 566 13.23 4.18 8.20
CA LYS A 566 13.17 5.38 7.35
C LYS A 566 11.71 5.75 7.05
N PRO A 567 11.35 7.05 7.03
CA PRO A 567 10.00 7.48 6.67
C PRO A 567 9.65 6.98 5.27
N THR A 568 8.57 6.20 5.16
CA THR A 568 8.23 5.49 3.92
C THR A 568 6.77 5.77 3.54
N PRO A 569 6.49 6.94 2.96
CA PRO A 569 5.19 7.23 2.36
C PRO A 569 5.06 6.42 1.07
N ASN A 570 4.37 5.28 1.13
CA ASN A 570 4.11 4.45 -0.02
C ASN A 570 2.99 5.05 -0.86
N ILE A 571 3.23 5.21 -2.16
CA ILE A 571 2.28 5.81 -3.09
C ILE A 571 1.84 4.75 -4.10
N LEU A 572 0.52 4.52 -4.16
CA LEU A 572 -0.13 3.79 -5.22
C LEU A 572 -0.77 4.80 -6.17
N MET A 573 -0.40 4.76 -7.45
CA MET A 573 -0.99 5.60 -8.49
C MET A 573 -1.78 4.73 -9.48
N ILE A 574 -3.02 5.15 -9.72
CA ILE A 574 -3.89 4.58 -10.74
C ILE A 574 -3.95 5.54 -11.92
N GLY A 575 -3.79 5.00 -13.13
CA GLY A 575 -4.02 5.71 -14.38
C GLY A 575 -5.12 5.07 -15.20
N ILE A 576 -5.71 5.86 -16.10
CA ILE A 576 -6.71 5.41 -17.07
C ILE A 576 -6.05 5.29 -18.44
N MET A 577 -6.31 4.16 -19.10
CA MET A 577 -5.94 3.94 -20.48
C MET A 577 -7.20 3.72 -21.31
N ASP A 578 -7.50 4.62 -22.23
CA ASP A 578 -8.73 4.53 -23.04
C ASP A 578 -8.77 3.27 -23.93
N ASN A 579 -7.60 2.84 -24.42
CA ASN A 579 -7.44 1.67 -25.26
C ASN A 579 -6.14 0.92 -24.95
N ILE A 580 -6.26 -0.24 -24.31
CA ILE A 580 -5.16 -1.12 -23.91
C ILE A 580 -4.26 -1.60 -25.06
N VAL A 581 -4.71 -1.54 -26.32
CA VAL A 581 -3.88 -1.89 -27.49
C VAL A 581 -2.76 -0.87 -27.70
N LYS A 582 -2.95 0.36 -27.20
CA LYS A 582 -1.97 1.46 -27.32
C LYS A 582 -0.98 1.53 -26.16
N ARG A 583 -0.94 0.51 -25.30
CA ARG A 583 0.01 0.44 -24.19
C ARG A 583 1.45 0.48 -24.71
N ILE A 584 2.31 1.09 -23.91
CA ILE A 584 3.76 1.13 -24.14
C ILE A 584 4.41 0.32 -23.01
N THR A 585 5.47 -0.43 -23.33
CA THR A 585 6.23 -1.23 -22.37
C THR A 585 7.73 -0.94 -22.50
N PRO A 586 8.56 -1.24 -21.48
CA PRO A 586 9.99 -0.91 -21.49
C PRO A 586 10.81 -1.67 -22.54
N ASP A 587 10.47 -2.93 -22.81
CA ASP A 587 11.27 -3.79 -23.68
C ASP A 587 11.43 -3.22 -25.10
N LEU A 588 12.67 -3.18 -25.59
CA LEU A 588 12.98 -2.73 -26.95
C LEU A 588 12.27 -3.61 -27.99
N LYS A 589 11.78 -2.99 -29.07
CA LYS A 589 10.95 -3.64 -30.09
C LYS A 589 11.68 -3.91 -31.39
N SER A 590 12.72 -3.15 -31.71
CA SER A 590 13.39 -3.24 -33.01
C SER A 590 14.86 -2.84 -32.95
N THR A 591 15.64 -3.37 -33.89
CA THR A 591 17.04 -2.98 -34.11
C THR A 591 17.10 -1.77 -35.06
N ASN A 592 18.19 -1.02 -34.98
CA ASN A 592 18.43 0.24 -35.70
C ASN A 592 17.47 1.41 -35.36
N SER A 593 16.63 1.26 -34.34
CA SER A 593 15.77 2.32 -33.81
C SER A 593 16.59 3.39 -33.10
N GLY A 594 16.20 4.66 -33.23
CA GLY A 594 16.80 5.74 -32.46
C GLY A 594 16.44 5.65 -30.97
N LEU A 595 17.45 5.85 -30.11
CA LEU A 595 17.28 5.91 -28.65
C LEU A 595 17.48 7.34 -28.15
N TYR A 596 16.52 7.83 -27.37
CA TYR A 596 16.48 9.20 -26.88
C TYR A 596 16.20 9.23 -25.38
N VAL A 597 16.70 10.26 -24.70
CA VAL A 597 16.23 10.68 -23.38
C VAL A 597 15.44 11.96 -23.54
N ILE A 598 14.24 12.00 -22.97
CA ILE A 598 13.43 13.21 -22.81
C ILE A 598 13.36 13.58 -21.33
N GLY A 599 13.10 14.85 -21.02
CA GLY A 599 13.13 15.34 -19.64
C GLY A 599 14.56 15.58 -19.16
N ASN A 600 14.74 15.74 -17.85
CA ASN A 600 16.04 16.07 -17.26
C ASN A 600 16.58 14.96 -16.34
N ILE A 601 17.90 14.80 -16.34
CA ILE A 601 18.66 14.11 -15.30
C ILE A 601 19.29 15.19 -14.43
N ILE A 602 19.11 15.13 -13.10
CA ILE A 602 19.71 16.10 -12.20
C ILE A 602 21.11 15.60 -11.83
N ASN A 603 22.13 16.43 -11.95
CA ASN A 603 23.51 16.06 -11.63
C ASN A 603 23.74 15.96 -10.11
N THR A 604 23.11 14.97 -9.49
CA THR A 604 23.22 14.63 -8.08
C THR A 604 23.13 13.13 -7.89
N LEU A 605 23.88 12.60 -6.92
CA LEU A 605 23.81 11.21 -6.49
C LEU A 605 23.07 11.08 -5.16
N ALA A 606 22.45 12.15 -4.67
CA ALA A 606 21.79 12.17 -3.36
C ALA A 606 20.71 11.09 -3.24
N GLY A 607 20.93 10.15 -2.33
CA GLY A 607 20.00 9.05 -2.05
C GLY A 607 19.91 7.98 -3.14
N SER A 608 20.85 7.97 -4.09
CA SER A 608 20.97 6.91 -5.10
C SER A 608 21.55 5.61 -4.54
N GLU A 609 21.28 4.47 -5.17
CA GLU A 609 21.96 3.21 -4.85
C GLU A 609 23.47 3.29 -5.04
N TYR A 610 23.92 4.10 -6.00
CA TYR A 610 25.35 4.40 -6.16
C TYR A 610 25.90 5.07 -4.90
N SER A 611 25.20 6.06 -4.35
CA SER A 611 25.65 6.72 -3.12
C SER A 611 25.66 5.79 -1.91
N GLU A 612 24.74 4.84 -1.86
CA GLU A 612 24.65 3.84 -0.79
C GLU A 612 25.84 2.89 -0.79
N MET A 613 26.33 2.47 -1.97
CA MET A 613 27.54 1.65 -2.07
C MET A 613 28.76 2.29 -1.41
N PHE A 614 28.83 3.62 -1.43
CA PHE A 614 29.92 4.39 -0.81
C PHE A 614 29.56 4.91 0.58
N LYS A 615 28.39 4.57 1.12
CA LYS A 615 27.85 5.08 2.40
C LYS A 615 27.90 6.61 2.47
N ALA A 616 27.65 7.27 1.33
CA ALA A 616 27.69 8.70 1.24
C ALA A 616 26.46 9.33 1.90
N GLU A 617 26.67 10.45 2.57
CA GLU A 617 25.63 11.19 3.25
C GLU A 617 25.35 12.51 2.52
N TYR A 618 24.08 12.89 2.51
CA TYR A 618 23.57 14.11 1.90
C TYR A 618 22.62 14.81 2.86
N SER A 619 22.55 16.14 2.76
CA SER A 619 21.63 16.95 3.56
C SER A 619 20.47 17.56 2.76
N TYR A 620 20.49 17.42 1.43
CA TYR A 620 19.56 18.09 0.54
C TYR A 620 19.08 17.19 -0.60
N ILE A 621 17.79 17.27 -0.91
CA ILE A 621 17.19 16.69 -2.12
C ILE A 621 16.66 17.85 -2.98
N PRO A 622 17.07 17.95 -4.26
CA PRO A 622 16.57 19.00 -5.14
C PRO A 622 15.05 18.87 -5.37
N PRO A 623 14.31 19.98 -5.53
CA PRO A 623 12.87 19.93 -5.76
C PRO A 623 12.52 19.34 -7.15
N VAL A 624 11.36 18.71 -7.24
CA VAL A 624 10.80 18.22 -8.52
C VAL A 624 10.28 19.39 -9.36
N ASN A 625 10.61 19.41 -10.65
CA ASN A 625 9.91 20.28 -11.60
C ASN A 625 8.62 19.62 -12.08
N LEU A 626 7.51 19.91 -11.41
CA LEU A 626 6.19 19.35 -11.75
C LEU A 626 5.66 19.82 -13.11
N ASN A 627 6.09 20.99 -13.59
CA ASN A 627 5.70 21.46 -14.92
C ASN A 627 6.30 20.59 -16.02
N ASP A 628 7.55 20.16 -15.85
CA ASP A 628 8.20 19.25 -16.80
C ASP A 628 7.43 17.94 -16.91
N LEU A 629 6.97 17.37 -15.79
CA LEU A 629 6.13 16.17 -15.79
C LEU A 629 4.83 16.36 -16.59
N LYS A 630 4.15 17.50 -16.46
CA LYS A 630 2.94 17.80 -17.24
C LYS A 630 3.24 17.90 -18.74
N ILE A 631 4.34 18.56 -19.11
CA ILE A 631 4.77 18.68 -20.51
C ILE A 631 5.06 17.29 -21.07
N LEU A 632 5.80 16.46 -20.33
CA LEU A 632 6.11 15.08 -20.75
C LEU A 632 4.84 14.24 -20.90
N MET A 633 3.89 14.33 -19.96
CA MET A 633 2.60 13.65 -20.07
C MET A 633 1.87 14.02 -21.36
N GLU A 634 1.74 15.31 -21.67
CA GLU A 634 1.06 15.78 -22.88
C GLU A 634 1.79 15.35 -24.16
N LEU A 635 3.13 15.43 -24.18
CA LEU A 635 3.91 14.98 -25.33
C LEU A 635 3.77 13.48 -25.57
N LEU A 636 3.89 12.66 -24.52
CA LEU A 636 3.73 11.21 -24.62
C LEU A 636 2.30 10.84 -25.04
N LYS A 637 1.28 11.49 -24.46
CA LYS A 637 -0.13 11.27 -24.82
C LYS A 637 -0.40 11.53 -26.30
N ASN A 638 0.10 12.64 -26.83
CA ASN A 638 -0.25 13.12 -28.17
C ASN A 638 0.60 12.51 -29.29
N ASN A 639 1.66 11.76 -28.96
CA ASN A 639 2.63 11.24 -29.94
C ASN A 639 2.96 9.76 -29.74
N ARG A 640 2.03 8.96 -29.22
CA ARG A 640 2.26 7.52 -28.94
C ARG A 640 2.56 6.71 -30.19
N GLU A 641 2.06 7.12 -31.34
CA GLU A 641 2.19 6.39 -32.61
C GLU A 641 3.61 6.34 -33.17
N ILE A 642 4.52 7.18 -32.66
CA ILE A 642 5.93 7.22 -33.04
C ILE A 642 6.86 6.63 -31.98
N ILE A 643 6.31 6.11 -30.88
CA ILE A 643 7.05 5.51 -29.77
C ILE A 643 6.89 3.99 -29.84
N ASN A 644 8.02 3.27 -29.83
CA ASN A 644 8.04 1.80 -29.79
C ASN A 644 8.05 1.29 -28.34
N SER A 645 8.89 1.89 -27.51
CA SER A 645 9.03 1.58 -26.08
C SER A 645 9.39 2.84 -25.30
N ALA A 646 9.07 2.82 -24.01
CA ALA A 646 9.40 3.88 -23.08
C ALA A 646 9.69 3.26 -21.71
N HIS A 647 10.65 3.84 -21.00
CA HIS A 647 11.02 3.41 -19.66
C HIS A 647 11.50 4.59 -18.83
N ASP A 648 11.06 4.68 -17.59
CA ASP A 648 11.42 5.76 -16.69
C ASP A 648 12.89 5.65 -16.22
N VAL A 649 13.51 6.78 -15.86
CA VAL A 649 14.83 6.78 -15.21
C VAL A 649 14.63 6.98 -13.71
N SER A 650 14.69 5.88 -12.95
CA SER A 650 14.43 5.83 -11.50
C SER A 650 15.58 5.16 -10.74
N GLN A 651 15.30 4.13 -9.91
CA GLN A 651 16.30 3.43 -9.09
C GLN A 651 17.36 2.79 -10.00
N GLY A 652 18.64 2.99 -9.70
CA GLY A 652 19.75 2.57 -10.56
C GLY A 652 20.14 3.53 -11.68
N GLY A 653 19.31 4.53 -11.97
CA GLY A 653 19.61 5.60 -12.94
C GLY A 653 19.57 5.17 -14.40
N LEU A 654 20.13 6.00 -15.27
CA LEU A 654 20.06 5.83 -16.73
C LEU A 654 20.66 4.50 -17.20
N ILE A 655 21.71 4.01 -16.53
CA ILE A 655 22.31 2.72 -16.87
C ILE A 655 21.30 1.59 -16.73
N MET A 656 20.52 1.56 -15.64
CA MET A 656 19.52 0.52 -15.43
C MET A 656 18.37 0.65 -16.41
N ALA A 657 17.89 1.87 -16.67
CA ALA A 657 16.87 2.07 -17.67
C ALA A 657 17.28 1.52 -19.05
N LEU A 658 18.50 1.78 -19.50
CA LEU A 658 18.99 1.22 -20.77
C LEU A 658 19.11 -0.31 -20.73
N LEU A 659 19.64 -0.88 -19.64
CA LEU A 659 19.83 -2.32 -19.50
C LEU A 659 18.49 -3.07 -19.43
N GLU A 660 17.52 -2.58 -18.65
CA GLU A 660 16.21 -3.21 -18.51
C GLU A 660 15.43 -3.20 -19.82
N MET A 661 15.47 -2.10 -20.59
CA MET A 661 14.90 -2.06 -21.93
C MET A 661 15.56 -3.11 -22.85
N ALA A 662 16.89 -3.23 -22.80
CA ALA A 662 17.66 -4.18 -23.61
C ALA A 662 17.39 -5.63 -23.22
N PHE A 663 17.30 -5.94 -21.92
CA PHE A 663 17.01 -7.28 -21.42
C PHE A 663 15.65 -7.75 -21.90
N GLY A 664 14.59 -6.94 -21.72
CA GLY A 664 13.23 -7.26 -22.14
C GLY A 664 13.11 -7.57 -23.64
N GLY A 665 13.82 -6.77 -24.45
CA GLY A 665 13.78 -6.89 -25.90
C GLY A 665 14.74 -7.94 -26.47
N SER A 666 15.70 -8.43 -25.67
CA SER A 666 16.88 -9.17 -26.16
C SER A 666 17.55 -8.43 -27.34
N ILE A 667 17.64 -7.09 -27.22
CA ILE A 667 18.13 -6.17 -28.25
C ILE A 667 19.21 -5.28 -27.64
N GLY A 668 20.32 -5.13 -28.36
CA GLY A 668 21.47 -4.37 -27.89
C GLY A 668 21.32 -2.88 -28.04
N ILE A 669 22.28 -2.14 -27.48
CA ILE A 669 22.32 -0.68 -27.45
C ILE A 669 23.72 -0.21 -27.82
N ASP A 670 23.83 0.76 -28.72
CA ASP A 670 25.02 1.60 -28.90
C ASP A 670 24.65 3.04 -28.54
N ALA A 671 25.11 3.49 -27.37
CA ALA A 671 24.78 4.78 -26.78
C ALA A 671 26.04 5.61 -26.47
N ASP A 672 25.93 6.93 -26.63
CA ASP A 672 26.93 7.92 -26.27
C ASP A 672 26.32 8.96 -25.33
N LEU A 673 26.85 9.04 -24.11
CA LEU A 673 26.38 9.92 -23.04
C LEU A 673 27.03 11.32 -23.10
N SER A 674 27.82 11.62 -24.14
CA SER A 674 28.54 12.89 -24.28
C SER A 674 27.63 14.11 -24.29
N GLN A 675 26.38 13.96 -24.75
CA GLN A 675 25.40 15.04 -24.84
C GLN A 675 24.61 15.27 -23.54
N ILE A 676 24.76 14.39 -22.55
CA ILE A 676 24.17 14.58 -21.22
C ILE A 676 25.18 15.41 -20.40
N ASP A 677 24.70 16.41 -19.67
CA ASP A 677 25.54 17.21 -18.77
C ASP A 677 25.98 16.42 -17.53
N GLY A 678 27.04 16.86 -16.86
CA GLY A 678 27.49 16.28 -15.58
C GLY A 678 28.69 15.32 -15.68
N LYS A 679 29.12 14.78 -14.53
CA LYS A 679 30.18 13.76 -14.46
C LYS A 679 29.67 12.40 -14.90
N LEU A 680 30.56 11.47 -15.24
CA LEU A 680 30.13 10.17 -15.79
C LEU A 680 29.32 9.35 -14.79
N ASN A 681 29.69 9.36 -13.51
CA ASN A 681 28.90 8.71 -12.46
C ASN A 681 27.50 9.35 -12.29
N GLU A 682 27.40 10.67 -12.35
CA GLU A 682 26.10 11.39 -12.28
C GLU A 682 25.22 11.06 -13.48
N LYS A 683 25.76 11.05 -14.71
CA LYS A 683 25.04 10.68 -15.92
C LYS A 683 24.46 9.27 -15.87
N LEU A 684 25.21 8.33 -15.31
CA LEU A 684 24.84 6.91 -15.28
C LEU A 684 23.89 6.59 -14.13
N PHE A 685 24.17 7.11 -12.94
CA PHE A 685 23.59 6.61 -11.68
C PHE A 685 22.76 7.65 -10.93
N SER A 686 22.54 8.84 -11.47
CA SER A 686 21.55 9.73 -10.87
C SER A 686 20.15 9.14 -11.02
N GLU A 687 19.43 9.11 -9.90
CA GLU A 687 18.08 8.57 -9.78
C GLU A 687 17.03 9.66 -9.58
N LEU A 688 17.44 10.94 -9.68
CA LEU A 688 16.58 12.11 -9.54
C LEU A 688 16.50 12.86 -10.87
N GLY A 689 15.29 13.12 -11.33
CA GLY A 689 15.04 13.74 -12.62
C GLY A 689 13.71 13.32 -13.21
N THR A 690 13.27 14.08 -14.23
CA THR A 690 12.06 13.77 -15.01
C THR A 690 12.34 12.87 -16.21
N ALA A 691 13.58 12.35 -16.33
CA ALA A 691 14.04 11.63 -17.50
C ALA A 691 13.24 10.33 -17.79
N ILE A 692 12.96 10.12 -19.06
CA ILE A 692 12.37 8.90 -19.64
C ILE A 692 13.18 8.53 -20.89
N VAL A 693 13.56 7.27 -21.02
CA VAL A 693 14.22 6.73 -22.21
C VAL A 693 13.15 6.27 -23.21
N ILE A 694 13.31 6.64 -24.47
CA ILE A 694 12.36 6.36 -25.55
C ILE A 694 13.07 5.64 -26.69
N GLU A 695 12.52 4.50 -27.11
CA GLU A 695 12.78 3.94 -28.44
C GLU A 695 11.81 4.56 -29.44
N VAL A 696 12.37 5.25 -30.44
CA VAL A 696 11.59 5.86 -31.51
C VAL A 696 11.39 4.86 -32.63
N LYS A 697 10.18 4.83 -33.20
CA LYS A 697 9.87 4.01 -34.36
C LYS A 697 10.80 4.36 -35.53
N ASN A 698 11.42 3.33 -36.12
CA ASN A 698 12.32 3.45 -37.28
C ASN A 698 11.76 4.38 -38.36
N GLY A 699 12.53 5.39 -38.77
CA GLY A 699 12.18 6.36 -39.80
C GLY A 699 11.36 7.56 -39.29
N MET A 700 10.95 7.57 -38.02
CA MET A 700 10.20 8.67 -37.40
C MET A 700 11.09 9.58 -36.54
N GLU A 701 12.42 9.41 -36.53
CA GLU A 701 13.36 10.12 -35.66
C GLU A 701 13.29 11.64 -35.84
N LYS A 702 13.24 12.13 -37.09
CA LYS A 702 13.09 13.57 -37.36
C LYS A 702 11.77 14.12 -36.85
N ALA A 703 10.68 13.38 -37.06
CA ALA A 703 9.36 13.77 -36.57
C ALA A 703 9.32 13.78 -35.04
N PHE A 704 10.00 12.84 -34.39
CA PHE A 704 10.16 12.80 -32.94
C PHE A 704 10.93 14.02 -32.44
N GLU A 705 12.10 14.32 -33.01
CA GLU A 705 12.92 15.48 -32.64
C GLU A 705 12.15 16.80 -32.78
N GLU A 706 11.34 16.95 -33.84
CA GLU A 706 10.49 18.12 -34.05
C GLU A 706 9.36 18.21 -33.02
N LYS A 707 8.62 17.12 -32.80
CA LYS A 707 7.47 17.07 -31.88
C LYS A 707 7.88 17.24 -30.41
N PHE A 708 9.05 16.71 -30.03
CA PHE A 708 9.56 16.76 -28.65
C PHE A 708 10.51 17.94 -28.40
N LYS A 709 10.72 18.83 -29.37
CA LYS A 709 11.66 19.97 -29.27
C LYS A 709 11.53 20.80 -27.99
N SER A 710 10.33 20.94 -27.43
CA SER A 710 10.09 21.70 -26.19
C SER A 710 10.75 21.13 -24.94
N VAL A 711 11.14 19.84 -24.97
CA VAL A 711 11.84 19.16 -23.87
C VAL A 711 13.28 18.79 -24.25
N ASN A 712 13.81 19.32 -25.36
CA ASN A 712 15.17 19.11 -25.85
C ASN A 712 15.60 17.63 -25.83
N PRO A 713 14.98 16.76 -26.66
CA PRO A 713 15.27 15.33 -26.67
C PRO A 713 16.75 15.09 -26.97
N VAL A 714 17.43 14.36 -26.10
CA VAL A 714 18.86 14.03 -26.26
C VAL A 714 18.95 12.67 -26.94
N ARG A 715 19.58 12.62 -28.12
CA ARG A 715 19.82 11.37 -28.81
C ARG A 715 21.00 10.64 -28.17
N LEU A 716 20.75 9.50 -27.55
CA LEU A 716 21.80 8.65 -27.00
C LEU A 716 22.50 7.87 -28.10
N GLY A 717 21.74 7.38 -29.07
CA GLY A 717 22.29 6.52 -30.12
C GLY A 717 21.22 5.68 -30.79
N LYS A 718 21.44 4.36 -30.85
CA LYS A 718 20.52 3.42 -31.51
C LYS A 718 20.55 2.03 -30.91
N THR A 719 19.50 1.26 -31.19
CA THR A 719 19.46 -0.17 -30.91
C THR A 719 20.30 -0.97 -31.91
N ILE A 720 20.97 -2.03 -31.44
CA ILE A 720 21.85 -2.92 -32.22
C ILE A 720 21.59 -4.39 -31.85
N ASN A 721 22.35 -5.33 -32.39
CA ASN A 721 22.25 -6.75 -32.04
C ASN A 721 23.16 -7.08 -30.85
N ASN A 722 22.63 -7.84 -29.87
CA ASN A 722 23.33 -8.64 -28.86
C ASN A 722 24.38 -7.97 -27.95
N LYS A 723 24.68 -6.68 -28.12
CA LYS A 723 25.70 -5.97 -27.31
C LYS A 723 25.17 -4.72 -26.64
N ILE A 724 25.67 -4.45 -25.45
CA ILE A 724 25.57 -3.18 -24.75
C ILE A 724 26.89 -2.44 -24.90
N ILE A 725 26.87 -1.34 -25.66
CA ILE A 725 28.01 -0.45 -25.89
C ILE A 725 27.61 0.93 -25.39
N ILE A 726 28.27 1.40 -24.33
CA ILE A 726 28.06 2.75 -23.80
C ILE A 726 29.38 3.49 -23.85
N LYS A 727 29.34 4.70 -24.40
CA LYS A 727 30.50 5.59 -24.57
C LYS A 727 30.24 6.91 -23.86
N ASN A 728 31.32 7.60 -23.48
CA ASN A 728 31.29 8.99 -23.05
C ASN A 728 32.58 9.67 -23.50
N LEU A 729 32.45 10.77 -24.25
CA LEU A 729 33.55 11.53 -24.85
C LEU A 729 34.53 10.64 -25.63
N GLY A 730 33.99 9.71 -26.42
CA GLY A 730 34.76 8.76 -27.23
C GLY A 730 35.41 7.61 -26.45
N LYS A 731 35.32 7.58 -25.11
CA LYS A 731 35.82 6.46 -24.30
C LYS A 731 34.72 5.43 -24.09
N VAL A 732 35.05 4.15 -24.24
CA VAL A 732 34.16 3.03 -23.94
C VAL A 732 34.04 2.89 -22.42
N VAL A 733 32.81 2.94 -21.91
CA VAL A 733 32.46 2.75 -20.50
C VAL A 733 32.16 1.29 -20.22
N ILE A 734 31.38 0.66 -21.12
CA ILE A 734 31.08 -0.77 -21.12
C ILE A 734 30.89 -1.24 -22.57
N ASN A 735 31.34 -2.45 -22.87
CA ASN A 735 31.14 -3.15 -24.14
C ASN A 735 31.00 -4.64 -23.87
N GLU A 736 29.77 -5.11 -23.74
CA GLU A 736 29.49 -6.48 -23.28
C GLU A 736 28.29 -7.11 -24.01
N GLU A 737 28.28 -8.45 -24.08
CA GLU A 737 27.11 -9.21 -24.53
C GLU A 737 25.95 -9.06 -23.54
N ILE A 738 24.74 -8.84 -24.05
CA ILE A 738 23.54 -8.62 -23.23
C ILE A 738 23.32 -9.75 -22.23
N ASP A 739 23.49 -11.00 -22.68
CA ASP A 739 23.20 -12.19 -21.88
C ASP A 739 24.08 -12.30 -20.63
N ASN A 740 25.33 -11.81 -20.67
CA ASN A 740 26.21 -11.82 -19.51
C ASN A 740 25.70 -10.86 -18.43
N LEU A 741 25.33 -9.63 -18.81
CA LEU A 741 24.80 -8.64 -17.88
C LEU A 741 23.44 -9.07 -17.34
N ARG A 742 22.60 -9.63 -18.22
CA ARG A 742 21.31 -10.19 -17.85
C ARG A 742 21.47 -11.27 -16.80
N HIS A 743 22.37 -12.24 -17.00
CA HIS A 743 22.58 -13.33 -16.04
C HIS A 743 22.95 -12.80 -14.64
N ILE A 744 23.82 -11.79 -14.57
CA ILE A 744 24.18 -11.16 -13.28
C ILE A 744 22.98 -10.49 -12.62
N TRP A 745 22.19 -9.74 -13.40
CA TRP A 745 21.00 -9.05 -12.92
C TRP A 745 19.89 -10.03 -12.50
N GLU A 746 19.67 -11.12 -13.24
CA GLU A 746 18.63 -12.10 -12.92
C GLU A 746 18.89 -12.80 -11.58
N HIS A 747 20.15 -13.20 -11.35
CA HIS A 747 20.53 -14.05 -10.21
C HIS A 747 21.02 -13.29 -8.97
N GLY A 748 20.88 -11.95 -8.93
CA GLY A 748 21.35 -11.13 -7.81
C GLY A 748 20.70 -11.48 -6.47
N LEU A 749 19.42 -11.92 -6.48
CA LEU A 749 18.68 -12.32 -5.27
C LEU A 749 18.75 -13.82 -4.94
N ASP A 750 19.20 -14.69 -5.84
CA ASP A 750 19.15 -16.16 -5.68
C ASP A 750 19.85 -16.66 -4.41
N LYS A 751 20.89 -15.95 -3.97
CA LYS A 751 21.62 -16.30 -2.74
C LYS A 751 20.88 -15.95 -1.44
N TYR A 752 19.76 -15.23 -1.53
CA TYR A 752 19.01 -14.69 -0.41
C TYR A 752 17.60 -15.28 -0.26
N ILE A 753 16.93 -15.61 -1.36
CA ILE A 753 15.52 -15.99 -1.43
C ILE A 753 15.36 -17.37 -2.04
#